data_AF-A0A419WX50-F1
#
_entry.id   AF-A0A419WX50-F1
#
_cell.length_a   1.000
_cell.length_b   1.000
_cell.length_c   1.000
_cell.angle_alpha   90.00
_cell.angle_beta   90.00
_cell.angle_gamma   90.00
#
_symmetry.space_group_name_H-M   'P 1'
#
loop_
_entity.id
_entity.type
_entity.pdbx_description
1 polymer ?
#
loop_
_entity_poly.entity_id
_entity_poly.type
_entity_poly.pdbx_seq_one_letter_code
_entity_poly.pdbx_strand_id
1 'polypeptide(L)'
;MSSISNRLVKSNLLLLFAFLLIGFSLQAAEKSDRLNKKAEKAALEFLKQASNEFVYRFKLDSLNVNSSKKEITVYVNSTFSYIPFRPNTVKQYRAELREILGRKFKKYDVRIESMGMEIGELIPNYYRDESSPLAKDRLSVENINTKPLVRKLGNDIYSNGLENKHIALWHSHGWYYENTLDRWEWQRARVYTTVEDMWTMEFVVPYIAPMLENAGANVLFPRERDVQTNEVIVDADWCSILSDYKESGNWETNSQSGFNNKYPFYVEGENPFEMGSSLQTEAVTAETARVEYTPYIPEKGEYAVYVSYSVDDDNVSDAHYSVYHAGGKTDFLVNQSMGGSTWIYLGTFLFDQGKNPESGKVVLTNESKEEGNWVSADAVRFGGGMGNIARGKVDELNELVQERNQLAFAMDSAKWQKYTSNRPRYHEAARYYLQYAGMPDSTVYSINKNYKADYSNRGKDAVKFQKRESGKTDYKDDYMSRGEWVDYLIGAPNGPTKHVNAKGLGIPVDMALAFHTDAGFTPNDSIIGTLAIYNTTRDNTDKFVNGQSKWASRDLTDIVQTQVVEDIRKLFEPTWTRRGMWNKQYSEAYRPKVPTMLSEMLSHHNFADMYQGMDPKFKFHISRAYYKGVLRFLTSQEGKEYVVQPLPIDHFRIDENENGIRLSWKAVVDPLEKSAVAKKYKVYTRLNDGGFDNGVLVEKEELQLKNLSSENIYSFKITALNEGGESFPSEILSYRKSENGEKPVLIVNGFDRIASPQGFDDGKYAGFNSAVDEGVAYKRNIAYVGDQYDFDRKSPWLDDDASGHGSSYADQEEKIIAGNSFDYPYVHGEAIKAVGYGFVSMSDESFESGNWEASDYKALDLIFGEEKTTKRLYGKENKDFTIYTPEMVKAIRKYIQSKEAKLILSGAYLGTDVVECGDTLIKEFAEKELHFLFRTNYASKSGAISHPNEVKENFTGNYQFETGLNEQIYKVEAPDAIEPVGKNAKVFLRYTNNTKSAGVVYDGDYQSIILGFPFETLKTKEDRNDLMNKIFRFFNK
;
A
#
# COMPACT_ATOMS: atom_id res chain seq x y z
N MET A 1 10.38 28.69 102.40
CA MET A 1 9.38 28.89 101.35
C MET A 1 10.03 29.23 99.99
N SER A 2 10.81 28.31 99.39
CA SER A 2 11.48 28.59 98.09
C SER A 2 11.58 27.42 97.10
N SER A 3 11.00 26.24 97.36
CA SER A 3 11.09 25.10 96.42
C SER A 3 9.81 24.75 95.65
N ILE A 4 8.66 25.37 95.97
CA ILE A 4 7.36 25.06 95.33
C ILE A 4 7.06 26.00 94.14
N SER A 5 7.69 27.17 94.05
CA SER A 5 7.45 28.14 92.96
C SER A 5 8.11 27.76 91.62
N ASN A 6 9.18 26.95 91.60
CA ASN A 6 9.91 26.64 90.37
C ASN A 6 9.36 25.43 89.58
N ARG A 7 8.62 24.52 90.22
CA ARG A 7 7.99 23.36 89.53
C ARG A 7 6.69 23.73 88.81
N LEU A 8 5.87 24.62 89.39
CA LEU A 8 4.65 25.11 88.73
C LEU A 8 4.96 25.94 87.48
N VAL A 9 6.00 26.79 87.53
CA VAL A 9 6.41 27.60 86.39
C VAL A 9 6.94 26.74 85.24
N LYS A 10 7.75 25.70 85.51
CA LYS A 10 8.24 24.77 84.48
C LYS A 10 7.13 23.90 83.86
N SER A 11 6.16 23.45 84.66
CA SER A 11 5.01 22.65 84.17
C SER A 11 4.07 23.49 83.29
N ASN A 12 3.79 24.73 83.69
CA ASN A 12 2.98 25.64 82.89
C ASN A 12 3.69 26.09 81.61
N LEU A 13 5.02 26.23 81.63
CA LEU A 13 5.81 26.53 80.43
C LEU A 13 5.79 25.36 79.43
N LEU A 14 5.88 24.11 79.91
CA LEU A 14 5.78 22.89 79.09
C LEU A 14 4.39 22.70 78.48
N LEU A 15 3.32 22.97 79.24
CA LEU A 15 1.96 22.97 78.70
C LEU A 15 1.74 24.09 77.68
N LEU A 16 2.27 25.30 77.92
CA LEU A 16 2.20 26.40 76.96
C LEU A 16 2.97 26.05 75.67
N PHE A 17 4.14 25.41 75.79
CA PHE A 17 4.94 24.94 74.65
C PHE A 17 4.24 23.84 73.87
N ALA A 18 3.55 22.90 74.56
CA ALA A 18 2.75 21.87 73.92
C ALA A 18 1.52 22.44 73.20
N PHE A 19 0.80 23.40 73.81
CA PHE A 19 -0.30 24.10 73.15
C PHE A 19 0.16 24.99 71.98
N LEU A 20 1.33 25.62 72.09
CA LEU A 20 1.97 26.33 70.97
C LEU A 20 2.34 25.36 69.85
N LEU A 21 2.94 24.22 70.15
CA LEU A 21 3.29 23.18 69.16
C LEU A 21 2.05 22.59 68.49
N ILE A 22 0.98 22.31 69.25
CA ILE A 22 -0.31 21.85 68.72
C ILE A 22 -0.93 22.94 67.84
N GLY A 23 -0.94 24.20 68.28
CA GLY A 23 -1.42 25.35 67.50
C GLY A 23 -0.63 25.59 66.21
N PHE A 24 0.71 25.48 66.25
CA PHE A 24 1.57 25.56 65.07
C PHE A 24 1.34 24.37 64.12
N SER A 25 1.10 23.16 64.64
CA SER A 25 0.81 21.98 63.82
C SER A 25 -0.57 22.07 63.14
N LEU A 26 -1.59 22.58 63.84
CA LEU A 26 -2.93 22.83 63.29
C LEU A 26 -2.90 23.95 62.24
N GLN A 27 -2.18 25.04 62.50
CA GLN A 27 -2.03 26.15 61.55
C GLN A 27 -1.21 25.75 60.32
N ALA A 28 -0.19 24.88 60.49
CA ALA A 28 0.56 24.31 59.38
C ALA A 28 -0.29 23.34 58.54
N ALA A 29 -1.10 22.49 59.18
CA ALA A 29 -2.05 21.60 58.50
C ALA A 29 -3.13 22.38 57.74
N GLU A 30 -3.72 23.42 58.34
CA GLU A 30 -4.73 24.27 57.69
C GLU A 30 -4.14 25.09 56.54
N LYS A 31 -2.90 25.58 56.68
CA LYS A 31 -2.17 26.26 55.60
C LYS A 31 -1.83 25.30 54.45
N SER A 32 -1.47 24.06 54.76
CA SER A 32 -1.22 23.00 53.77
C SER A 32 -2.50 22.64 53.02
N ASP A 33 -3.63 22.46 53.72
CA ASP A 33 -4.95 22.19 53.12
C ASP A 33 -5.41 23.34 52.20
N ARG A 34 -5.20 24.60 52.61
CA ARG A 34 -5.50 25.77 51.77
C ARG A 34 -4.61 25.86 50.52
N LEU A 35 -3.34 25.47 50.61
CA LEU A 35 -2.45 25.43 49.45
C LEU A 35 -2.84 24.30 48.49
N ASN A 36 -3.17 23.12 49.01
CA ASN A 36 -3.65 21.98 48.23
C ASN A 36 -4.92 22.35 47.44
N LYS A 37 -5.96 22.86 48.12
CA LYS A 37 -7.20 23.30 47.46
C LYS A 37 -6.98 24.35 46.38
N LYS A 38 -6.03 25.27 46.59
CA LYS A 38 -5.70 26.30 45.59
C LYS A 38 -5.01 25.69 44.37
N ALA A 39 -4.03 24.82 44.59
CA ALA A 39 -3.31 24.15 43.51
C ALA A 39 -4.23 23.19 42.74
N GLU A 40 -5.14 22.50 43.42
CA GLU A 40 -6.15 21.63 42.80
C GLU A 40 -7.11 22.42 41.91
N LYS A 41 -7.64 23.55 42.39
CA LYS A 41 -8.48 24.44 41.57
C LYS A 41 -7.74 24.92 40.33
N ALA A 42 -6.47 25.30 40.46
CA ALA A 42 -5.65 25.74 39.34
C ALA A 42 -5.40 24.60 38.34
N ALA A 43 -5.13 23.38 38.82
CA ALA A 43 -4.96 22.21 37.97
C ALA A 43 -6.25 21.86 37.21
N LEU A 44 -7.41 21.90 37.86
CA LEU A 44 -8.70 21.67 37.21
C LEU A 44 -9.02 22.74 36.14
N GLU A 45 -8.70 24.00 36.42
CA GLU A 45 -8.87 25.10 35.46
C GLU A 45 -7.93 24.93 34.26
N PHE A 46 -6.65 24.63 34.49
CA PHE A 46 -5.67 24.30 33.47
C PHE A 46 -6.15 23.16 32.56
N LEU A 47 -6.57 22.04 33.14
CA LEU A 47 -7.02 20.87 32.36
C LEU A 47 -8.29 21.16 31.57
N LYS A 48 -9.19 21.99 32.10
CA LYS A 48 -10.37 22.45 31.37
C LYS A 48 -9.97 23.30 30.15
N GLN A 49 -9.00 24.20 30.30
CA GLN A 49 -8.49 25.03 29.19
C GLN A 49 -7.79 24.17 28.14
N ALA A 50 -6.86 23.31 28.56
CA ALA A 50 -6.15 22.38 27.67
C ALA A 50 -7.11 21.46 26.90
N SER A 51 -8.20 21.02 27.53
CA SER A 51 -9.21 20.15 26.87
C SER A 51 -10.02 20.84 25.77
N ASN A 52 -9.91 22.16 25.55
CA ASN A 52 -10.69 22.85 24.53
C ASN A 52 -10.12 22.66 23.11
N GLU A 53 -8.85 22.32 23.00
CA GLU A 53 -8.14 22.16 21.71
C GLU A 53 -8.19 20.72 21.18
N PHE A 54 -8.77 19.80 21.95
CA PHE A 54 -8.77 18.36 21.64
C PHE A 54 -10.18 17.77 21.71
N VAL A 55 -10.41 16.73 20.92
CA VAL A 55 -11.64 15.92 20.98
C VAL A 55 -11.78 15.13 22.28
N TYR A 56 -10.72 15.07 23.09
CA TYR A 56 -10.67 14.37 24.37
C TYR A 56 -10.75 15.33 25.56
N ARG A 57 -11.27 14.84 26.69
CA ARG A 57 -11.28 15.58 27.95
C ARG A 57 -10.21 15.05 28.90
N PHE A 58 -9.38 15.96 29.40
CA PHE A 58 -8.32 15.67 30.36
C PHE A 58 -8.86 15.78 31.78
N LYS A 59 -8.47 14.85 32.64
CA LYS A 59 -8.94 14.76 34.03
C LYS A 59 -7.77 14.72 34.99
N LEU A 60 -7.93 15.41 36.12
CA LEU A 60 -6.99 15.35 37.22
C LEU A 60 -7.12 13.98 37.90
N ASP A 61 -6.04 13.22 37.93
CA ASP A 61 -5.99 11.95 38.66
C ASP A 61 -5.64 12.19 40.12
N SER A 62 -4.55 12.93 40.36
CA SER A 62 -4.14 13.33 41.72
C SER A 62 -3.22 14.56 41.70
N LEU A 63 -2.93 15.11 42.87
CA LEU A 63 -2.08 16.28 43.04
C LEU A 63 -1.17 16.08 44.25
N ASN A 64 0.12 16.41 44.09
CA ASN A 64 1.07 16.46 45.19
C ASN A 64 1.67 17.86 45.32
N VAL A 65 1.47 18.52 46.46
CA VAL A 65 2.09 19.82 46.78
C VAL A 65 3.10 19.63 47.89
N ASN A 66 4.37 19.56 47.51
CA ASN A 66 5.46 19.47 48.46
C ASN A 66 5.93 20.87 48.87
N SER A 67 5.39 21.38 49.97
CA SER A 67 5.72 22.72 50.46
C SER A 67 7.18 22.87 50.95
N SER A 68 7.82 21.79 51.40
CA SER A 68 9.21 21.84 51.89
C SER A 68 10.21 21.89 50.74
N LYS A 69 9.97 21.09 49.69
CA LYS A 69 10.77 21.11 48.45
C LYS A 69 10.37 22.23 47.48
N LYS A 70 9.22 22.88 47.72
CA LYS A 70 8.56 23.82 46.81
C LYS A 70 8.37 23.17 45.43
N GLU A 71 7.67 22.04 45.42
CA GLU A 71 7.37 21.28 44.19
C GLU A 71 5.86 21.03 44.13
N ILE A 72 5.28 21.14 42.93
CA ILE A 72 3.90 20.76 42.63
C ILE A 72 3.95 19.75 41.49
N THR A 73 3.41 18.57 41.73
CA THR A 73 3.21 17.56 40.68
C THR A 73 1.72 17.37 40.45
N VAL A 74 1.30 17.65 39.22
CA VAL A 74 -0.07 17.43 38.75
C VAL A 74 -0.10 16.12 37.97
N TYR A 75 -0.82 15.13 38.48
CA TYR A 75 -1.01 13.84 37.81
C TYR A 75 -2.29 13.88 36.99
N VAL A 76 -2.17 13.62 35.70
CA VAL A 76 -3.26 13.72 34.72
C VAL A 76 -3.50 12.34 34.12
N ASN A 77 -4.77 12.04 33.83
CA ASN A 77 -5.16 10.78 33.21
C ASN A 77 -4.37 10.48 31.92
N SER A 78 -4.30 9.20 31.56
CA SER A 78 -3.53 8.72 30.41
C SER A 78 -3.93 9.37 29.08
N THR A 79 -5.16 9.87 28.94
CA THR A 79 -5.61 10.62 27.76
C THR A 79 -4.77 11.86 27.47
N PHE A 80 -4.17 12.49 28.49
CA PHE A 80 -3.28 13.63 28.31
C PHE A 80 -1.99 13.26 27.56
N SER A 81 -1.58 11.99 27.59
CA SER A 81 -0.39 11.51 26.86
C SER A 81 -0.60 11.38 25.35
N TYR A 82 -1.85 11.52 24.88
CA TYR A 82 -2.20 11.50 23.45
C TYR A 82 -1.74 12.78 22.73
N ILE A 83 -1.40 13.82 23.50
CA ILE A 83 -0.80 15.03 22.96
C ILE A 83 0.59 14.68 22.42
N PRO A 84 0.92 15.06 21.17
CA PRO A 84 2.27 14.91 20.63
C PRO A 84 3.19 15.96 21.25
N PHE A 85 3.71 15.69 22.45
CA PHE A 85 4.56 16.64 23.17
C PHE A 85 5.87 16.92 22.40
N ARG A 86 6.24 18.20 22.34
CA ARG A 86 7.50 18.72 21.80
C ARG A 86 8.16 19.64 22.85
N PRO A 87 9.47 19.96 22.75
CA PRO A 87 10.14 20.81 23.74
C PRO A 87 9.42 22.14 24.00
N ASN A 88 8.88 22.77 22.96
CA ASN A 88 8.14 24.03 23.07
C ASN A 88 6.75 23.86 23.72
N THR A 89 5.99 22.83 23.34
CA THR A 89 4.65 22.60 23.91
C THR A 89 4.73 22.23 25.40
N VAL A 90 5.76 21.48 25.81
CA VAL A 90 5.99 21.16 27.22
C VAL A 90 6.30 22.43 28.03
N LYS A 91 7.14 23.32 27.49
CA LYS A 91 7.42 24.63 28.11
C LYS A 91 6.14 25.46 28.22
N GLN A 92 5.31 25.47 27.18
CA GLN A 92 4.02 26.17 27.14
C GLN A 92 3.07 25.66 28.23
N TYR A 93 2.76 24.35 28.28
CA TYR A 93 1.84 23.81 29.30
C TYR A 93 2.31 24.06 30.74
N ARG A 94 3.63 23.98 31.00
CA ARG A 94 4.19 24.34 32.32
C ARG A 94 4.02 25.83 32.63
N ALA A 95 4.17 26.70 31.63
CA ALA A 95 3.99 28.14 31.78
C ALA A 95 2.52 28.51 32.06
N GLU A 96 1.59 27.94 31.30
CA GLU A 96 0.14 28.13 31.50
C GLU A 96 -0.30 27.69 32.90
N LEU A 97 0.11 26.49 33.34
CA LEU A 97 -0.20 26.02 34.69
C LEU A 97 0.41 26.94 35.77
N ARG A 98 1.65 27.41 35.59
CA ARG A 98 2.29 28.37 36.51
C ARG A 98 1.55 29.70 36.57
N GLU A 99 1.04 30.18 35.44
CA GLU A 99 0.24 31.40 35.38
C GLU A 99 -1.06 31.26 36.20
N ILE A 100 -1.81 30.17 35.99
CA ILE A 100 -3.06 29.88 36.69
C ILE A 100 -2.83 29.67 38.21
N LEU A 101 -1.73 28.99 38.59
CA LEU A 101 -1.33 28.82 40.00
C LEU A 101 -1.07 30.17 40.70
N GLY A 102 -0.51 31.13 39.96
CA GLY A 102 -0.30 32.52 40.36
C GLY A 102 0.76 32.73 41.45
N ARG A 103 0.87 33.98 41.94
CA ARG A 103 2.00 34.47 42.76
C ARG A 103 2.37 33.62 43.98
N LYS A 104 1.40 32.92 44.60
CA LYS A 104 1.64 32.08 45.79
C LYS A 104 2.58 30.90 45.52
N PHE A 105 2.59 30.39 44.28
CA PHE A 105 3.42 29.26 43.86
C PHE A 105 4.58 29.69 42.95
N LYS A 106 4.88 31.00 42.85
CA LYS A 106 5.95 31.53 41.97
C LYS A 106 7.33 30.91 42.20
N LYS A 107 7.61 30.45 43.43
CA LYS A 107 8.87 29.81 43.80
C LYS A 107 8.81 28.28 43.79
N TYR A 108 7.69 27.69 43.34
CA TYR A 108 7.53 26.26 43.25
C TYR A 108 7.94 25.80 41.87
N ASP A 109 8.64 24.68 41.80
CA ASP A 109 8.76 23.94 40.56
C ASP A 109 7.45 23.21 40.25
N VAL A 110 7.10 23.12 38.97
CA VAL A 110 5.81 22.61 38.51
C VAL A 110 6.09 21.51 37.50
N ARG A 111 5.58 20.33 37.83
CA ARG A 111 5.66 19.11 37.03
C ARG A 111 4.27 18.65 36.67
N ILE A 112 4.13 18.16 35.44
CA ILE A 112 2.91 17.55 34.95
C ILE A 112 3.28 16.13 34.55
N GLU A 113 2.57 15.16 35.10
CA GLU A 113 2.83 13.75 34.86
C GLU A 113 1.58 13.09 34.26
N SER A 114 1.79 12.21 33.27
CA SER A 114 0.76 11.38 32.68
C SER A 114 1.37 10.01 32.39
N MET A 115 0.61 8.93 32.62
CA MET A 115 1.10 7.55 32.51
C MET A 115 2.33 7.25 33.39
N GLY A 116 2.47 7.94 34.52
CA GLY A 116 3.62 7.78 35.42
C GLY A 116 4.92 8.39 34.91
N MET A 117 4.90 9.15 33.81
CA MET A 117 6.04 9.88 33.26
C MET A 117 5.81 11.38 33.30
N GLU A 118 6.89 12.14 33.45
CA GLU A 118 6.86 13.59 33.23
C GLU A 118 6.64 13.87 31.73
N ILE A 119 5.80 14.87 31.39
CA ILE A 119 5.39 15.10 29.99
C ILE A 119 6.54 15.41 29.03
N GLY A 120 7.68 15.91 29.50
CA GLY A 120 8.92 16.07 28.72
C GLY A 120 9.60 14.74 28.39
N GLU A 121 9.40 13.71 29.21
CA GLU A 121 9.89 12.36 28.92
C GLU A 121 9.06 11.67 27.84
N LEU A 122 7.83 12.15 27.57
CA LEU A 122 6.98 11.67 26.48
C LEU A 122 7.37 12.24 25.10
N ILE A 123 8.44 13.03 25.00
CA ILE A 123 8.94 13.51 23.70
C ILE A 123 9.74 12.38 23.03
N PRO A 124 9.39 11.97 21.79
CA PRO A 124 10.17 10.98 21.05
C PRO A 124 11.60 11.46 20.78
N ASN A 125 12.59 10.55 20.75
CA ASN A 125 13.99 10.93 20.52
C ASN A 125 14.21 11.77 19.25
N TYR A 126 13.47 11.49 18.16
CA TYR A 126 13.49 12.28 16.93
C TYR A 126 13.19 13.78 17.12
N TYR A 127 12.35 14.14 18.10
CA TYR A 127 11.93 15.52 18.36
C TYR A 127 12.65 16.16 19.56
N ARG A 128 13.66 15.49 20.12
CA ARG A 128 14.45 16.01 21.23
C ARG A 128 15.53 16.97 20.73
N ASP A 129 15.79 18.01 21.52
CA ASP A 129 16.81 19.02 21.27
C ASP A 129 17.74 19.16 22.50
N GLU A 130 18.66 20.12 22.48
CA GLU A 130 19.57 20.39 23.60
C GLU A 130 18.84 20.67 24.94
N SER A 131 17.56 21.07 24.90
CA SER A 131 16.74 21.32 26.08
C SER A 131 16.04 20.09 26.65
N SER A 132 16.11 18.95 25.96
CA SER A 132 15.55 17.66 26.38
C SER A 132 16.52 16.52 26.03
N PRO A 133 17.37 16.05 26.96
CA PRO A 133 18.37 15.01 26.69
C PRO A 133 17.77 13.75 26.06
N LEU A 134 18.53 13.07 25.19
CA LEU A 134 18.15 11.81 24.56
C LEU A 134 17.80 10.75 25.62
N ALA A 135 16.68 10.05 25.41
CA ALA A 135 16.30 8.88 26.19
C ALA A 135 17.09 7.67 25.67
N LYS A 136 18.28 7.44 26.25
CA LYS A 136 19.24 6.42 25.80
C LYS A 136 18.70 4.99 25.91
N ASP A 137 17.82 4.74 26.87
CA ASP A 137 17.17 3.44 27.09
C ASP A 137 16.18 3.08 25.96
N ARG A 138 15.70 4.06 25.20
CA ARG A 138 14.78 3.84 24.06
C ARG A 138 15.49 3.55 22.75
N LEU A 139 16.79 3.82 22.65
CA LEU A 139 17.58 3.55 21.44
C LEU A 139 17.79 2.04 21.27
N SER A 140 17.94 1.61 20.02
CA SER A 140 18.32 0.22 19.75
C SER A 140 19.68 -0.07 20.39
N VAL A 141 19.78 -1.22 21.06
CA VAL A 141 20.99 -1.65 21.79
C VAL A 141 21.99 -2.33 20.85
N GLU A 142 21.56 -2.77 19.66
CA GLU A 142 22.35 -3.57 18.73
C GLU A 142 22.64 -2.82 17.42
N ASN A 143 23.93 -2.61 17.15
CA ASN A 143 24.49 -2.35 15.82
C ASN A 143 25.11 -3.66 15.33
N ILE A 144 24.31 -4.69 15.05
CA ILE A 144 24.83 -5.84 14.33
C ILE A 144 24.93 -5.40 12.88
N ASN A 145 26.12 -5.55 12.29
CA ASN A 145 26.38 -5.30 10.89
C ASN A 145 25.68 -6.41 10.08
N THR A 146 24.35 -6.36 10.00
CA THR A 146 23.50 -7.42 9.44
C THR A 146 23.50 -7.31 7.92
N LYS A 147 23.99 -8.36 7.24
CA LYS A 147 23.74 -8.51 5.81
C LYS A 147 22.22 -8.69 5.60
N PRO A 148 21.59 -8.03 4.62
CA PRO A 148 20.15 -8.16 4.37
C PRO A 148 19.77 -9.60 4.02
N LEU A 149 18.48 -9.94 4.19
CA LEU A 149 17.94 -11.25 3.81
C LEU A 149 18.02 -11.44 2.29
N VAL A 150 17.60 -10.43 1.53
CA VAL A 150 17.70 -10.37 0.07
C VAL A 150 18.36 -9.06 -0.36
N ARG A 151 19.28 -9.15 -1.32
CA ARG A 151 19.90 -8.00 -2.00
C ARG A 151 19.73 -8.15 -3.51
N LYS A 152 19.06 -7.18 -4.14
CA LYS A 152 19.00 -7.08 -5.60
C LYS A 152 20.29 -6.44 -6.12
N LEU A 153 21.00 -7.13 -7.02
CA LEU A 153 22.21 -6.59 -7.65
C LEU A 153 21.86 -5.56 -8.73
N GLY A 154 22.75 -4.59 -8.92
CA GLY A 154 22.56 -3.50 -9.89
C GLY A 154 21.78 -2.29 -9.35
N ASN A 155 21.27 -2.35 -8.12
CA ASN A 155 20.70 -1.18 -7.43
C ASN A 155 21.79 -0.33 -6.76
N ASP A 156 21.52 0.98 -6.61
CA ASP A 156 22.33 1.89 -5.79
C ASP A 156 22.16 1.55 -4.30
N ILE A 157 23.16 1.90 -3.48
CA ILE A 157 23.09 1.76 -2.01
C ILE A 157 22.46 3.02 -1.43
N TYR A 158 21.36 2.88 -0.69
CA TYR A 158 20.62 4.00 -0.12
C TYR A 158 21.09 4.31 1.30
N SER A 159 22.27 4.91 1.43
CA SER A 159 22.97 5.11 2.71
C SER A 159 22.19 5.87 3.78
N ASN A 160 21.24 6.72 3.37
CA ASN A 160 20.41 7.54 4.25
C ASN A 160 18.93 7.13 4.18
N GLY A 161 18.64 5.99 3.53
CA GLY A 161 17.33 5.34 3.47
C GLY A 161 17.16 4.28 4.56
N LEU A 162 16.66 3.12 4.16
CA LEU A 162 16.35 1.95 4.99
C LEU A 162 17.23 0.72 4.68
N GLU A 163 18.43 0.95 4.12
CA GLU A 163 19.37 -0.12 3.80
C GLU A 163 19.64 -1.03 5.01
N ASN A 164 19.62 -2.35 4.81
CA ASN A 164 19.78 -3.40 5.83
C ASN A 164 18.68 -3.47 6.89
N LYS A 165 17.54 -2.80 6.72
CA LYS A 165 16.40 -2.90 7.64
C LYS A 165 15.48 -4.06 7.28
N HIS A 166 14.97 -4.77 8.28
CA HIS A 166 13.96 -5.80 8.13
C HIS A 166 12.68 -5.35 8.83
N ILE A 167 11.61 -5.15 8.05
CA ILE A 167 10.34 -4.61 8.54
C ILE A 167 9.27 -5.68 8.37
N ALA A 168 8.66 -6.10 9.48
CA ALA A 168 7.49 -6.95 9.46
C ALA A 168 6.23 -6.08 9.33
N LEU A 169 5.38 -6.34 8.34
CA LEU A 169 4.15 -5.57 8.18
C LEU A 169 3.01 -6.40 7.59
N TRP A 170 1.78 -6.03 7.92
CA TRP A 170 0.59 -6.75 7.47
C TRP A 170 -0.65 -5.87 7.39
N HIS A 171 -1.55 -6.26 6.50
CA HIS A 171 -2.85 -5.65 6.27
C HIS A 171 -3.95 -6.50 6.92
N SER A 172 -4.77 -5.85 7.76
CA SER A 172 -5.89 -6.33 8.60
C SER A 172 -5.97 -7.85 8.79
N HIS A 173 -7.14 -8.46 8.67
CA HIS A 173 -7.35 -9.87 8.98
C HIS A 173 -7.19 -10.76 7.76
N GLY A 174 -8.22 -10.79 6.91
CA GLY A 174 -8.36 -11.71 5.79
C GLY A 174 -9.53 -12.68 5.96
N TRP A 175 -9.86 -13.38 4.88
CA TRP A 175 -10.95 -14.35 4.79
C TRP A 175 -10.64 -15.56 5.68
N TYR A 176 -11.49 -15.82 6.67
CA TYR A 176 -11.26 -16.87 7.67
C TYR A 176 -12.49 -17.76 7.85
N TYR A 177 -12.27 -18.94 8.41
CA TYR A 177 -13.31 -19.92 8.68
C TYR A 177 -13.89 -19.74 10.10
N GLU A 178 -15.14 -19.30 10.19
CA GLU A 178 -15.88 -19.15 11.44
C GLU A 178 -16.46 -20.50 11.87
N ASN A 179 -15.77 -21.17 12.78
CA ASN A 179 -16.07 -22.53 13.25
C ASN A 179 -17.50 -22.67 13.80
N THR A 180 -18.09 -21.63 14.40
CA THR A 180 -19.43 -21.74 14.97
C THR A 180 -20.55 -21.66 13.94
N LEU A 181 -20.34 -20.89 12.88
CA LEU A 181 -21.25 -20.74 11.75
C LEU A 181 -21.01 -21.77 10.65
N ASP A 182 -19.88 -22.50 10.69
CA ASP A 182 -19.50 -23.52 9.70
C ASP A 182 -19.42 -22.91 8.29
N ARG A 183 -18.79 -21.73 8.19
CA ARG A 183 -18.62 -20.98 6.93
C ARG A 183 -17.33 -20.18 6.93
N TRP A 184 -16.90 -19.79 5.74
CA TRP A 184 -15.88 -18.76 5.58
C TRP A 184 -16.51 -17.36 5.53
N GLU A 185 -15.86 -16.37 6.12
CA GLU A 185 -16.33 -14.99 6.17
C GLU A 185 -15.19 -13.95 6.32
N TRP A 186 -15.51 -12.68 6.07
CA TRP A 186 -14.68 -11.53 6.41
C TRP A 186 -14.88 -11.18 7.88
N GLN A 187 -13.93 -10.44 8.47
CA GLN A 187 -14.12 -9.92 9.83
C GLN A 187 -15.17 -8.80 9.87
N ARG A 188 -15.29 -8.02 8.79
CA ARG A 188 -16.17 -6.85 8.70
C ARG A 188 -17.20 -6.99 7.58
N ALA A 189 -18.24 -6.17 7.73
CA ALA A 189 -19.23 -5.94 6.70
C ALA A 189 -18.66 -5.40 5.39
N ARG A 190 -19.37 -5.71 4.29
CA ARG A 190 -19.19 -5.09 2.98
C ARG A 190 -19.89 -3.74 2.97
N VAL A 191 -19.12 -2.66 3.03
CA VAL A 191 -19.66 -1.31 3.04
C VAL A 191 -18.87 -0.40 2.10
N TYR A 192 -19.57 0.52 1.46
CA TYR A 192 -19.00 1.53 0.58
C TYR A 192 -18.12 0.92 -0.52
N THR A 193 -18.62 -0.14 -1.14
CA THR A 193 -18.02 -0.88 -2.27
C THR A 193 -16.75 -1.67 -1.97
N THR A 194 -16.37 -1.78 -0.70
CA THR A 194 -15.20 -2.57 -0.28
C THR A 194 -15.44 -3.29 1.06
N VAL A 195 -14.39 -3.93 1.57
CA VAL A 195 -14.31 -4.49 2.93
C VAL A 195 -12.92 -4.15 3.50
N GLU A 196 -12.84 -3.91 4.81
CA GLU A 196 -11.61 -3.51 5.50
C GLU A 196 -10.41 -4.40 5.14
N ASP A 197 -10.62 -5.71 5.14
CA ASP A 197 -9.58 -6.72 4.93
C ASP A 197 -8.92 -6.62 3.54
N MET A 198 -9.67 -6.21 2.52
CA MET A 198 -9.16 -6.04 1.15
C MET A 198 -8.68 -4.61 0.91
N TRP A 199 -9.41 -3.61 1.41
CA TRP A 199 -9.03 -2.20 1.26
C TRP A 199 -7.68 -1.91 1.90
N THR A 200 -7.42 -2.49 3.08
CA THR A 200 -6.12 -2.32 3.74
C THR A 200 -4.96 -2.91 2.92
N MET A 201 -5.21 -4.01 2.21
CA MET A 201 -4.22 -4.59 1.29
C MET A 201 -3.91 -3.65 0.12
N GLU A 202 -4.94 -3.02 -0.44
CA GLU A 202 -4.86 -2.14 -1.61
C GLU A 202 -4.00 -0.89 -1.38
N PHE A 203 -3.77 -0.50 -0.12
CA PHE A 203 -2.77 0.53 0.21
C PHE A 203 -1.42 -0.04 0.65
N VAL A 204 -1.40 -1.18 1.37
CA VAL A 204 -0.16 -1.73 1.91
C VAL A 204 0.73 -2.32 0.81
N VAL A 205 0.18 -3.19 -0.04
CA VAL A 205 0.96 -3.96 -1.02
C VAL A 205 1.36 -3.11 -2.23
N PRO A 206 0.48 -2.28 -2.83
CA PRO A 206 0.84 -1.49 -4.01
C PRO A 206 1.61 -0.21 -3.69
N TYR A 207 1.56 0.30 -2.45
CA TYR A 207 2.18 1.58 -2.07
C TYR A 207 3.22 1.48 -0.97
N ILE A 208 2.85 1.06 0.25
CA ILE A 208 3.77 1.09 1.41
C ILE A 208 4.97 0.17 1.21
N ALA A 209 4.74 -1.10 0.85
CA ALA A 209 5.84 -2.05 0.67
C ALA A 209 6.83 -1.59 -0.41
N PRO A 210 6.41 -1.19 -1.62
CA PRO A 210 7.33 -0.62 -2.61
C PRO A 210 8.10 0.60 -2.12
N MET A 211 7.49 1.51 -1.33
CA MET A 211 8.23 2.67 -0.79
C MET A 211 9.30 2.26 0.23
N LEU A 212 9.04 1.24 1.05
CA LEU A 212 10.02 0.72 2.00
C LEU A 212 11.14 -0.06 1.29
N GLU A 213 10.77 -0.90 0.32
CA GLU A 213 11.70 -1.70 -0.49
C GLU A 213 12.59 -0.81 -1.36
N ASN A 214 12.02 0.22 -2.00
CA ASN A 214 12.77 1.19 -2.80
C ASN A 214 13.69 2.09 -1.96
N ALA A 215 13.48 2.15 -0.64
CA ALA A 215 14.39 2.80 0.29
C ALA A 215 15.48 1.85 0.82
N GLY A 216 15.46 0.56 0.45
CA GLY A 216 16.46 -0.45 0.82
C GLY A 216 16.04 -1.45 1.89
N ALA A 217 14.79 -1.40 2.38
CA ALA A 217 14.30 -2.34 3.38
C ALA A 217 13.97 -3.72 2.79
N ASN A 218 14.15 -4.78 3.58
CA ASN A 218 13.53 -6.08 3.38
C ASN A 218 12.18 -6.09 4.09
N VAL A 219 11.08 -6.23 3.33
CA VAL A 219 9.72 -6.21 3.86
C VAL A 219 9.15 -7.62 3.91
N LEU A 220 8.63 -8.01 5.08
CA LEU A 220 8.14 -9.36 5.36
C LEU A 220 6.64 -9.33 5.68
N PHE A 221 5.92 -10.34 5.17
CA PHE A 221 4.47 -10.47 5.34
C PHE A 221 4.07 -11.84 5.94
N PRO A 222 3.09 -11.86 6.87
CA PRO A 222 2.46 -13.10 7.34
C PRO A 222 1.25 -13.51 6.47
N ARG A 223 1.01 -12.83 5.35
CA ARG A 223 -0.03 -13.12 4.35
C ARG A 223 0.59 -13.11 2.96
N GLU A 224 -0.01 -13.83 2.01
CA GLU A 224 0.41 -13.77 0.61
C GLU A 224 0.21 -12.36 0.03
N ARG A 225 1.20 -11.85 -0.70
CA ARG A 225 1.20 -10.49 -1.28
C ARG A 225 0.93 -10.50 -2.79
N ASP A 226 1.13 -11.63 -3.45
CA ASP A 226 0.92 -11.76 -4.89
C ASP A 226 -0.55 -12.06 -5.19
N VAL A 227 -1.12 -11.29 -6.13
CA VAL A 227 -2.52 -11.43 -6.55
C VAL A 227 -2.68 -12.42 -7.71
N GLN A 228 -1.57 -12.90 -8.27
CA GLN A 228 -1.58 -13.94 -9.30
C GLN A 228 -2.15 -15.24 -8.72
N THR A 229 -3.28 -15.69 -9.28
CA THR A 229 -4.02 -16.88 -8.82
C THR A 229 -3.41 -18.18 -9.33
N ASN A 230 -2.58 -18.13 -10.37
CA ASN A 230 -1.78 -19.27 -10.81
C ASN A 230 -0.59 -19.48 -9.86
N GLU A 231 -0.25 -20.74 -9.58
CA GLU A 231 0.94 -21.13 -8.82
C GLU A 231 1.69 -22.20 -9.61
N VAL A 232 3.00 -22.00 -9.77
CA VAL A 232 3.90 -22.99 -10.36
C VAL A 232 5.03 -23.25 -9.38
N ILE A 233 5.17 -24.50 -8.95
CA ILE A 233 6.27 -24.98 -8.12
C ILE A 233 7.25 -25.76 -9.00
N VAL A 234 8.54 -25.46 -8.84
CA VAL A 234 9.64 -26.23 -9.42
C VAL A 234 10.55 -26.65 -8.28
N ASP A 235 10.70 -27.95 -8.10
CA ASP A 235 11.41 -28.57 -6.98
C ASP A 235 11.94 -29.96 -7.39
N ALA A 236 13.00 -30.42 -6.71
CA ALA A 236 13.66 -31.69 -7.00
C ALA A 236 12.78 -32.91 -6.68
N ASP A 237 11.97 -32.85 -5.62
CA ASP A 237 11.06 -33.93 -5.24
C ASP A 237 9.78 -33.91 -6.07
N TRP A 238 9.28 -32.71 -6.42
CA TRP A 238 8.06 -32.57 -7.20
C TRP A 238 7.99 -31.28 -8.02
N CYS A 239 7.73 -31.40 -9.32
CA CYS A 239 7.46 -30.26 -10.20
C CYS A 239 5.99 -30.19 -10.59
N SER A 240 5.49 -28.95 -10.73
CA SER A 240 4.25 -28.68 -11.44
C SER A 240 4.33 -29.21 -12.87
N ILE A 241 3.18 -29.61 -13.44
CA ILE A 241 3.14 -30.27 -14.74
C ILE A 241 3.90 -29.46 -15.82
N LEU A 242 4.69 -30.14 -16.64
CA LEU A 242 5.54 -29.57 -17.70
C LEU A 242 6.70 -28.66 -17.24
N SER A 243 6.82 -28.38 -15.94
CA SER A 243 7.99 -27.70 -15.36
C SER A 243 9.17 -28.66 -15.22
N ASP A 244 10.37 -28.13 -15.03
CA ASP A 244 11.59 -28.91 -15.10
C ASP A 244 12.65 -28.40 -14.13
N TYR A 245 13.22 -29.35 -13.40
CA TYR A 245 14.30 -29.15 -12.45
C TYR A 245 15.56 -29.80 -13.00
N LYS A 246 16.69 -29.09 -12.97
CA LYS A 246 17.97 -29.62 -13.44
C LYS A 246 19.13 -29.14 -12.59
N GLU A 247 19.93 -30.08 -12.09
CA GLU A 247 21.18 -29.81 -11.40
C GLU A 247 22.41 -30.18 -12.24
N SER A 248 23.53 -29.52 -11.96
CA SER A 248 24.84 -29.86 -12.51
C SER A 248 25.95 -29.51 -11.52
N GLY A 249 27.08 -30.22 -11.59
CA GLY A 249 28.09 -30.20 -10.54
C GLY A 249 27.78 -31.22 -9.43
N ASN A 250 28.46 -31.10 -8.29
CA ASN A 250 28.29 -32.03 -7.18
C ASN A 250 27.30 -31.42 -6.16
N TRP A 251 26.09 -31.97 -6.10
CA TRP A 251 25.10 -31.67 -5.06
C TRP A 251 24.90 -32.91 -4.19
N GLU A 252 24.74 -32.71 -2.89
CA GLU A 252 24.42 -33.77 -1.94
C GLU A 252 23.13 -33.46 -1.18
N THR A 253 22.42 -34.50 -0.74
CA THR A 253 21.22 -34.33 0.07
C THR A 253 21.58 -33.77 1.45
N ASN A 254 20.90 -32.71 1.85
CA ASN A 254 21.05 -32.13 3.18
C ASN A 254 20.40 -33.05 4.23
N SER A 255 20.88 -32.97 5.47
CA SER A 255 20.24 -33.61 6.62
C SER A 255 18.90 -32.98 7.03
N GLN A 256 18.67 -31.73 6.61
CA GLN A 256 17.46 -30.96 6.87
C GLN A 256 16.37 -31.28 5.83
N SER A 257 15.10 -31.25 6.26
CA SER A 257 13.97 -31.42 5.34
C SER A 257 13.80 -30.20 4.42
N GLY A 258 13.26 -30.46 3.24
CA GLY A 258 12.89 -29.47 2.24
C GLY A 258 11.37 -29.39 2.01
N PHE A 259 10.98 -28.51 1.12
CA PHE A 259 9.61 -28.35 0.67
C PHE A 259 9.20 -29.51 -0.24
N ASN A 260 7.96 -30.00 -0.10
CA ASN A 260 7.34 -30.82 -1.12
C ASN A 260 5.84 -30.56 -1.17
N ASN A 261 5.35 -30.10 -2.32
CA ASN A 261 3.92 -29.93 -2.52
C ASN A 261 3.27 -31.28 -2.85
N LYS A 262 3.11 -32.14 -1.85
CA LYS A 262 2.67 -33.52 -2.04
C LYS A 262 1.17 -33.66 -2.36
N TYR A 263 0.36 -32.71 -1.91
CA TYR A 263 -1.09 -32.83 -1.90
C TYR A 263 -1.80 -31.58 -2.43
N PRO A 264 -3.02 -31.73 -3.01
CA PRO A 264 -3.81 -30.59 -3.48
C PRO A 264 -4.35 -29.70 -2.35
N PHE A 265 -4.43 -30.22 -1.12
CA PHE A 265 -4.84 -29.47 0.07
C PHE A 265 -4.19 -30.04 1.35
N TYR A 266 -4.09 -29.21 2.37
CA TYR A 266 -3.52 -29.54 3.69
C TYR A 266 -4.56 -29.35 4.79
N VAL A 267 -4.46 -30.14 5.85
CA VAL A 267 -5.25 -29.97 7.09
C VAL A 267 -4.38 -29.38 8.19
N GLU A 268 -5.00 -28.82 9.23
CA GLU A 268 -4.28 -28.18 10.34
C GLU A 268 -3.16 -29.08 10.91
N GLY A 269 -1.97 -28.51 11.09
CA GLY A 269 -0.79 -29.19 11.62
C GLY A 269 0.12 -29.81 10.56
N GLU A 270 -0.30 -29.91 9.30
CA GLU A 270 0.57 -30.35 8.21
C GLU A 270 1.46 -29.19 7.72
N ASN A 271 2.77 -29.46 7.62
CA ASN A 271 3.79 -28.53 7.16
C ASN A 271 4.46 -29.06 5.87
N PRO A 272 4.26 -28.42 4.71
CA PRO A 272 4.88 -28.84 3.45
C PRO A 272 6.42 -28.82 3.46
N PHE A 273 7.05 -28.01 4.32
CA PHE A 273 8.51 -27.91 4.47
C PHE A 273 9.13 -29.04 5.32
N GLU A 274 8.29 -29.96 5.82
CA GLU A 274 8.71 -31.18 6.51
C GLU A 274 8.45 -32.44 5.67
N MET A 275 8.01 -32.27 4.41
CA MET A 275 7.58 -33.38 3.54
C MET A 275 8.57 -33.71 2.42
N GLY A 276 9.57 -32.85 2.16
CA GLY A 276 10.57 -33.01 1.12
C GLY A 276 12.00 -33.12 1.63
N SER A 277 12.92 -33.10 0.68
CA SER A 277 14.36 -33.10 0.85
C SER A 277 14.96 -31.80 0.29
N SER A 278 16.05 -31.32 0.89
CA SER A 278 16.83 -30.22 0.32
C SER A 278 18.22 -30.72 -0.06
N LEU A 279 18.91 -29.95 -0.91
CA LEU A 279 20.26 -30.22 -1.36
C LEU A 279 21.24 -29.17 -0.83
N GLN A 280 22.52 -29.52 -0.82
CA GLN A 280 23.61 -28.60 -0.52
C GLN A 280 24.84 -28.88 -1.40
N THR A 281 25.68 -27.86 -1.55
CA THR A 281 26.99 -27.94 -2.20
C THR A 281 27.95 -26.97 -1.52
N GLU A 282 29.24 -27.31 -1.52
CA GLU A 282 30.28 -26.39 -1.02
C GLU A 282 30.36 -25.15 -1.92
N ALA A 283 30.47 -23.99 -1.26
CA ALA A 283 30.61 -22.68 -1.86
C ALA A 283 32.05 -22.44 -2.33
N VAL A 284 32.20 -21.87 -3.52
CA VAL A 284 33.49 -21.57 -4.15
C VAL A 284 33.45 -20.20 -4.83
N THR A 285 34.62 -19.61 -5.09
CA THR A 285 34.69 -18.25 -5.67
C THR A 285 34.37 -18.17 -7.16
N ALA A 286 34.21 -19.31 -7.83
CA ALA A 286 33.84 -19.39 -9.24
C ALA A 286 32.93 -20.59 -9.44
N GLU A 287 31.83 -20.39 -10.18
CA GLU A 287 30.81 -21.40 -10.38
C GLU A 287 31.38 -22.76 -10.84
N THR A 288 31.09 -23.82 -10.06
CA THR A 288 31.36 -25.22 -10.43
C THR A 288 30.12 -26.11 -10.33
N ALA A 289 29.06 -25.64 -9.69
CA ALA A 289 27.77 -26.31 -9.55
C ALA A 289 26.61 -25.30 -9.64
N ARG A 290 25.48 -25.75 -10.19
CA ARG A 290 24.24 -24.96 -10.29
C ARG A 290 22.98 -25.81 -10.26
N VAL A 291 21.85 -25.18 -9.94
CA VAL A 291 20.49 -25.70 -10.11
C VAL A 291 19.69 -24.74 -10.98
N GLU A 292 18.93 -25.27 -11.94
CA GLU A 292 18.01 -24.52 -12.80
C GLU A 292 16.56 -24.97 -12.55
N TYR A 293 15.70 -24.01 -12.26
CA TYR A 293 14.27 -24.16 -12.01
C TYR A 293 13.49 -23.53 -13.16
N THR A 294 12.98 -24.35 -14.10
CA THR A 294 12.28 -23.87 -15.30
C THR A 294 10.77 -24.12 -15.20
N PRO A 295 9.95 -23.09 -14.93
CA PRO A 295 8.51 -23.24 -14.86
C PRO A 295 7.87 -23.43 -16.23
N TYR A 296 6.73 -24.13 -16.26
CA TYR A 296 5.73 -23.97 -17.31
C TYR A 296 4.67 -22.97 -16.82
N ILE A 297 4.65 -21.77 -17.41
CA ILE A 297 3.75 -20.70 -17.00
C ILE A 297 2.37 -20.88 -17.68
N PRO A 298 1.26 -21.04 -16.93
CA PRO A 298 -0.06 -21.31 -17.50
C PRO A 298 -0.58 -20.18 -18.39
N GLU A 299 -0.30 -18.94 -18.02
CA GLU A 299 -0.75 -17.73 -18.69
C GLU A 299 0.29 -16.62 -18.55
N LYS A 300 0.51 -15.85 -19.62
CA LYS A 300 1.42 -14.69 -19.59
C LYS A 300 0.95 -13.70 -18.53
N GLY A 301 1.85 -13.26 -17.67
CA GLY A 301 1.50 -12.34 -16.60
C GLY A 301 2.65 -12.06 -15.65
N GLU A 302 2.38 -11.19 -14.68
CA GLU A 302 3.28 -10.91 -13.57
C GLU A 302 3.13 -12.03 -12.52
N TYR A 303 4.25 -12.62 -12.12
CA TYR A 303 4.34 -13.64 -11.07
C TYR A 303 5.38 -13.21 -10.05
N ALA A 304 5.02 -13.24 -8.76
CA ALA A 304 6.01 -13.19 -7.69
C ALA A 304 6.88 -14.45 -7.72
N VAL A 305 8.17 -14.28 -7.54
CA VAL A 305 9.16 -15.37 -7.46
C VAL A 305 9.61 -15.50 -6.01
N TYR A 306 9.38 -16.68 -5.44
CA TYR A 306 9.83 -17.06 -4.12
C TYR A 306 10.82 -18.21 -4.22
N VAL A 307 11.84 -18.20 -3.38
CA VAL A 307 12.80 -19.31 -3.23
C VAL A 307 12.72 -19.88 -1.82
N SER A 308 13.01 -21.16 -1.68
CA SER A 308 13.25 -21.81 -0.40
C SER A 308 14.61 -22.51 -0.40
N TYR A 309 15.09 -22.79 0.80
CA TYR A 309 16.35 -23.47 1.09
C TYR A 309 16.30 -23.93 2.56
N SER A 310 17.18 -24.85 2.95
CA SER A 310 17.34 -25.19 4.36
C SER A 310 18.34 -24.26 5.02
N VAL A 311 18.18 -23.99 6.33
CA VAL A 311 19.06 -23.08 7.09
C VAL A 311 20.03 -23.85 7.96
N ASP A 312 21.32 -23.59 7.75
CA ASP A 312 22.42 -23.98 8.62
C ASP A 312 23.27 -22.76 8.99
N ASP A 313 23.95 -22.81 10.14
CA ASP A 313 24.83 -21.72 10.59
C ASP A 313 26.08 -21.63 9.68
N ASP A 314 26.43 -22.72 9.00
CA ASP A 314 27.52 -22.80 8.02
C ASP A 314 27.07 -22.46 6.57
N ASN A 315 25.84 -22.00 6.36
CA ASN A 315 25.38 -21.55 5.04
C ASN A 315 25.95 -20.17 4.67
N VAL A 316 26.12 -19.92 3.37
CA VAL A 316 26.57 -18.63 2.86
C VAL A 316 25.54 -17.52 3.06
N SER A 317 26.03 -16.30 3.26
CA SER A 317 25.20 -15.10 3.36
C SER A 317 25.02 -14.34 2.03
N ASP A 318 25.55 -14.87 0.95
CA ASP A 318 25.53 -14.28 -0.39
C ASP A 318 25.27 -15.32 -1.50
N ALA A 319 24.37 -16.28 -1.26
CA ALA A 319 23.94 -17.23 -2.28
C ALA A 319 23.39 -16.51 -3.52
N HIS A 320 23.94 -16.82 -4.70
CA HIS A 320 23.65 -16.08 -5.93
C HIS A 320 22.51 -16.75 -6.71
N TYR A 321 21.38 -16.03 -6.81
CA TYR A 321 20.23 -16.39 -7.63
C TYR A 321 20.11 -15.47 -8.85
N SER A 322 19.81 -16.03 -10.02
CA SER A 322 19.43 -15.28 -11.23
C SER A 322 18.00 -15.63 -11.65
N VAL A 323 17.13 -14.62 -11.77
CA VAL A 323 15.78 -14.76 -12.33
C VAL A 323 15.83 -14.32 -13.80
N TYR A 324 15.55 -15.24 -14.71
CA TYR A 324 15.36 -14.98 -16.13
C TYR A 324 13.86 -14.76 -16.36
N HIS A 325 13.50 -13.63 -16.94
CA HIS A 325 12.12 -13.19 -17.16
C HIS A 325 12.00 -12.50 -18.53
N ALA A 326 10.78 -12.12 -18.94
CA ALA A 326 10.53 -11.53 -20.26
C ALA A 326 11.24 -10.17 -20.50
N GLY A 327 11.86 -9.58 -19.48
CA GLY A 327 12.64 -8.33 -19.56
C GLY A 327 14.16 -8.54 -19.53
N GLY A 328 14.62 -9.78 -19.37
CA GLY A 328 16.05 -10.11 -19.29
C GLY A 328 16.37 -10.97 -18.07
N LYS A 329 17.43 -10.61 -17.35
CA LYS A 329 17.95 -11.35 -16.19
C LYS A 329 18.17 -10.40 -15.01
N THR A 330 17.61 -10.71 -13.85
CA THR A 330 17.88 -9.98 -12.60
C THR A 330 18.62 -10.89 -11.61
N ASP A 331 19.71 -10.38 -11.04
CA ASP A 331 20.56 -11.13 -10.10
C ASP A 331 20.32 -10.69 -8.64
N PHE A 332 20.37 -11.66 -7.73
CA PHE A 332 20.13 -11.49 -6.29
C PHE A 332 21.20 -12.20 -5.47
N LEU A 333 21.54 -11.63 -4.32
CA LEU A 333 22.25 -12.31 -3.24
C LEU A 333 21.29 -12.55 -2.08
N VAL A 334 21.13 -13.81 -1.69
CA VAL A 334 20.24 -14.24 -0.59
C VAL A 334 21.09 -14.73 0.57
N ASN A 335 20.74 -14.30 1.79
CA ASN A 335 21.43 -14.76 2.98
C ASN A 335 20.82 -16.08 3.49
N GLN A 336 21.45 -17.21 3.17
CA GLN A 336 20.96 -18.55 3.51
C GLN A 336 21.29 -19.00 4.95
N SER A 337 22.03 -18.21 5.72
CA SER A 337 22.19 -18.40 7.18
C SER A 337 20.96 -17.98 8.00
N MET A 338 19.94 -17.41 7.35
CA MET A 338 18.66 -17.05 7.93
C MET A 338 17.51 -17.35 6.97
N GLY A 339 16.27 -17.40 7.46
CA GLY A 339 15.08 -17.51 6.60
C GLY A 339 14.88 -18.86 5.89
N GLY A 340 15.53 -19.94 6.34
CA GLY A 340 15.28 -21.27 5.75
C GLY A 340 13.92 -21.86 6.11
N SER A 341 13.52 -22.88 5.33
CA SER A 341 12.26 -23.63 5.49
C SER A 341 10.99 -22.75 5.44
N THR A 342 11.02 -21.72 4.60
CA THR A 342 9.88 -20.85 4.27
C THR A 342 10.09 -20.24 2.88
N TRP A 343 9.08 -19.54 2.37
CA TRP A 343 9.17 -18.77 1.12
C TRP A 343 9.86 -17.41 1.31
N ILE A 344 10.91 -17.15 0.53
CA ILE A 344 11.66 -15.88 0.48
C ILE A 344 11.40 -15.17 -0.84
N TYR A 345 10.80 -13.99 -0.79
CA TYR A 345 10.42 -13.19 -1.96
C TYR A 345 11.63 -12.53 -2.62
N LEU A 346 11.81 -12.72 -3.93
CA LEU A 346 12.86 -12.05 -4.71
C LEU A 346 12.34 -10.85 -5.50
N GLY A 347 11.08 -10.89 -5.94
CA GLY A 347 10.51 -9.87 -6.81
C GLY A 347 9.30 -10.38 -7.58
N THR A 348 8.65 -9.50 -8.32
CA THR A 348 7.56 -9.82 -9.26
C THR A 348 8.05 -9.51 -10.67
N PHE A 349 7.84 -10.45 -11.59
CA PHE A 349 8.34 -10.34 -12.95
C PHE A 349 7.32 -10.84 -13.97
N LEU A 350 7.35 -10.24 -15.17
CA LEU A 350 6.60 -10.73 -16.32
C LEU A 350 7.22 -12.01 -16.88
N PHE A 351 6.41 -13.05 -17.02
CA PHE A 351 6.76 -14.27 -17.74
C PHE A 351 5.81 -14.49 -18.91
N ASP A 352 6.34 -14.98 -20.02
CA ASP A 352 5.53 -15.45 -21.15
C ASP A 352 4.94 -16.84 -20.85
N GLN A 353 3.75 -17.10 -21.41
CA GLN A 353 3.09 -18.40 -21.32
C GLN A 353 3.99 -19.53 -21.86
N GLY A 354 3.90 -20.71 -21.23
CA GLY A 354 4.61 -21.91 -21.60
C GLY A 354 5.94 -22.09 -20.86
N LYS A 355 6.77 -23.02 -21.35
CA LYS A 355 8.11 -23.29 -20.82
C LYS A 355 9.13 -22.57 -21.69
N ASN A 356 9.78 -21.54 -21.15
CA ASN A 356 10.68 -20.65 -21.88
C ASN A 356 12.09 -20.60 -21.23
N PRO A 357 12.96 -21.61 -21.41
CA PRO A 357 14.21 -21.74 -20.63
C PRO A 357 15.21 -20.58 -20.75
N GLU A 358 15.15 -19.79 -21.81
CA GLU A 358 16.05 -18.64 -22.03
C GLU A 358 15.53 -17.35 -21.37
N SER A 359 14.23 -17.26 -21.10
CA SER A 359 13.55 -16.04 -20.62
C SER A 359 12.54 -16.30 -19.50
N GLY A 360 12.64 -17.47 -18.86
CA GLY A 360 11.69 -17.94 -17.85
C GLY A 360 12.28 -19.10 -17.04
N LYS A 361 13.17 -18.76 -16.09
CA LYS A 361 13.75 -19.71 -15.13
C LYS A 361 14.39 -19.00 -13.94
N VAL A 362 14.63 -19.72 -12.85
CA VAL A 362 15.53 -19.30 -11.76
C VAL A 362 16.77 -20.18 -11.76
N VAL A 363 17.95 -19.60 -11.56
CA VAL A 363 19.22 -20.32 -11.46
C VAL A 363 19.86 -20.00 -10.12
N LEU A 364 20.29 -21.02 -9.39
CA LEU A 364 21.13 -20.90 -8.18
C LEU A 364 22.52 -21.47 -8.50
N THR A 365 23.57 -20.72 -8.18
CA THR A 365 24.97 -21.18 -8.32
C THR A 365 25.63 -21.39 -6.98
N ASN A 366 26.72 -22.17 -6.95
CA ASN A 366 27.60 -22.26 -5.78
C ASN A 366 28.69 -21.17 -5.71
N GLU A 367 28.56 -20.12 -6.53
CA GLU A 367 29.48 -18.97 -6.51
C GLU A 367 29.20 -18.10 -5.29
N SER A 368 30.21 -17.91 -4.44
CA SER A 368 30.12 -17.09 -3.24
C SER A 368 31.51 -16.61 -2.81
N LYS A 369 31.55 -15.52 -2.02
CA LYS A 369 32.79 -15.03 -1.41
C LYS A 369 33.14 -15.76 -0.10
N GLU A 370 32.26 -16.63 0.38
CA GLU A 370 32.38 -17.39 1.63
C GLU A 370 32.77 -18.85 1.32
N GLU A 371 33.97 -19.04 0.75
CA GLU A 371 34.50 -20.37 0.38
C GLU A 371 34.56 -21.33 1.58
N GLY A 372 34.14 -22.58 1.36
CA GLY A 372 34.08 -23.62 2.40
C GLY A 372 32.79 -23.66 3.23
N ASN A 373 31.91 -22.66 3.07
CA ASN A 373 30.53 -22.69 3.58
C ASN A 373 29.59 -23.41 2.59
N TRP A 374 28.32 -23.55 2.95
CA TRP A 374 27.32 -24.27 2.15
C TRP A 374 26.36 -23.36 1.39
N VAL A 375 26.05 -23.75 0.15
CA VAL A 375 24.90 -23.25 -0.60
C VAL A 375 23.82 -24.33 -0.57
N SER A 376 22.60 -23.96 -0.15
CA SER A 376 21.45 -24.85 -0.08
C SER A 376 20.46 -24.59 -1.22
N ALA A 377 19.87 -25.67 -1.76
CA ALA A 377 18.85 -25.66 -2.78
C ALA A 377 17.62 -26.47 -2.32
N ASP A 378 16.42 -26.01 -2.68
CA ASP A 378 15.15 -26.67 -2.35
C ASP A 378 14.14 -26.36 -3.48
N ALA A 379 13.17 -25.47 -3.27
CA ALA A 379 12.09 -25.19 -4.21
C ALA A 379 12.03 -23.73 -4.68
N VAL A 380 11.42 -23.53 -5.85
CA VAL A 380 11.04 -22.20 -6.36
C VAL A 380 9.55 -22.16 -6.65
N ARG A 381 8.88 -21.10 -6.18
CA ARG A 381 7.45 -20.84 -6.40
C ARG A 381 7.26 -19.58 -7.24
N PHE A 382 6.46 -19.69 -8.30
CA PHE A 382 6.01 -18.60 -9.17
C PHE A 382 4.51 -18.37 -8.95
N GLY A 383 4.12 -17.17 -8.54
CA GLY A 383 2.72 -16.81 -8.30
C GLY A 383 2.26 -17.03 -6.84
N GLY A 384 1.11 -16.45 -6.49
CA GLY A 384 0.52 -16.54 -5.14
C GLY A 384 -0.40 -17.75 -4.94
N GLY A 385 -1.08 -18.18 -5.99
CA GLY A 385 -1.92 -19.36 -5.98
C GLY A 385 -3.27 -19.22 -5.27
N MET A 386 -3.93 -20.36 -5.09
CA MET A 386 -5.22 -20.47 -4.41
C MET A 386 -5.07 -21.01 -2.99
N GLY A 387 -5.99 -20.64 -2.11
CA GLY A 387 -6.09 -21.16 -0.76
C GLY A 387 -6.34 -22.67 -0.74
N ASN A 388 -5.49 -23.40 -0.04
CA ASN A 388 -5.46 -24.87 -0.04
C ASN A 388 -5.47 -25.48 1.37
N ILE A 389 -5.88 -24.71 2.38
CA ILE A 389 -6.00 -25.20 3.75
C ILE A 389 -7.45 -25.58 4.03
N ALA A 390 -7.70 -26.86 4.29
CA ALA A 390 -9.03 -27.41 4.51
C ALA A 390 -9.53 -27.20 5.95
N ARG A 391 -10.81 -26.86 6.09
CA ARG A 391 -11.55 -26.66 7.34
C ARG A 391 -12.89 -27.38 7.29
N GLY A 392 -13.35 -27.84 8.45
CA GLY A 392 -14.57 -28.63 8.57
C GLY A 392 -14.57 -29.55 9.79
N LYS A 393 -15.51 -30.49 9.80
CA LYS A 393 -15.61 -31.50 10.88
C LYS A 393 -14.46 -32.51 10.77
N VAL A 394 -13.89 -32.89 11.91
CA VAL A 394 -12.72 -33.76 12.00
C VAL A 394 -12.94 -35.11 11.31
N ASP A 395 -14.10 -35.73 11.52
CA ASP A 395 -14.40 -37.04 10.92
C ASP A 395 -14.46 -36.95 9.38
N GLU A 396 -15.07 -35.89 8.84
CA GLU A 396 -15.13 -35.64 7.39
C GLU A 396 -13.74 -35.36 6.82
N LEU A 397 -12.93 -34.56 7.50
CA LEU A 397 -11.54 -34.28 7.08
C LEU A 397 -10.66 -35.53 7.14
N ASN A 398 -10.86 -36.42 8.13
CA ASN A 398 -10.12 -37.68 8.23
C ASN A 398 -10.40 -38.61 7.04
N GLU A 399 -11.66 -38.75 6.64
CA GLU A 399 -12.05 -39.50 5.44
C GLU A 399 -11.43 -38.89 4.19
N LEU A 400 -11.49 -37.55 4.07
CA LEU A 400 -10.92 -36.81 2.94
C LEU A 400 -9.39 -36.99 2.85
N VAL A 401 -8.68 -36.96 3.98
CA VAL A 401 -7.23 -37.18 4.05
C VAL A 401 -6.84 -38.60 3.64
N GLN A 402 -7.62 -39.62 4.03
CA GLN A 402 -7.36 -41.00 3.61
C GLN A 402 -7.43 -41.15 2.09
N GLU A 403 -8.44 -40.56 1.45
CA GLU A 403 -8.57 -40.57 -0.02
C GLU A 403 -7.46 -39.74 -0.68
N ARG A 404 -7.19 -38.53 -0.18
CA ARG A 404 -6.09 -37.66 -0.64
C ARG A 404 -4.74 -38.34 -0.59
N ASN A 405 -4.43 -39.07 0.48
CA ASN A 405 -3.14 -39.75 0.62
C ASN A 405 -2.97 -40.89 -0.41
N GLN A 406 -4.07 -41.44 -0.94
CA GLN A 406 -4.03 -42.47 -1.99
C GLN A 406 -3.95 -41.86 -3.40
N LEU A 407 -4.65 -40.75 -3.64
CA LEU A 407 -4.81 -40.18 -4.98
C LEU A 407 -3.92 -38.96 -5.26
N ALA A 408 -3.45 -38.27 -4.23
CA ALA A 408 -2.73 -36.99 -4.32
C ALA A 408 -3.47 -36.02 -5.27
N PHE A 409 -2.76 -35.40 -6.23
CA PHE A 409 -3.34 -34.49 -7.23
C PHE A 409 -4.29 -35.18 -8.22
N ALA A 410 -4.37 -36.51 -8.25
CA ALA A 410 -5.39 -37.23 -9.04
C ALA A 410 -6.76 -37.26 -8.36
N MET A 411 -6.88 -36.77 -7.12
CA MET A 411 -8.16 -36.65 -6.43
C MET A 411 -9.06 -35.62 -7.11
N ASP A 412 -10.33 -35.96 -7.31
CA ASP A 412 -11.34 -35.05 -7.84
C ASP A 412 -11.46 -33.78 -6.98
N SER A 413 -11.24 -32.61 -7.59
CA SER A 413 -11.25 -31.32 -6.90
C SER A 413 -12.59 -30.99 -6.27
N ALA A 414 -13.70 -31.43 -6.88
CA ALA A 414 -15.04 -31.18 -6.35
C ALA A 414 -15.26 -31.79 -4.95
N LYS A 415 -14.48 -32.83 -4.58
CA LYS A 415 -14.59 -33.46 -3.25
C LYS A 415 -14.00 -32.62 -2.13
N TRP A 416 -12.88 -31.94 -2.39
CA TRP A 416 -12.12 -31.24 -1.35
C TRP A 416 -12.29 -29.72 -1.37
N GLN A 417 -12.58 -29.12 -2.52
CA GLN A 417 -12.71 -27.66 -2.66
C GLN A 417 -13.79 -27.08 -1.73
N LYS A 418 -14.89 -27.80 -1.48
CA LYS A 418 -15.91 -27.37 -0.51
C LYS A 418 -15.43 -27.19 0.93
N TYR A 419 -14.23 -27.69 1.27
CA TYR A 419 -13.60 -27.56 2.59
C TYR A 419 -12.52 -26.49 2.64
N THR A 420 -12.01 -26.01 1.50
CA THR A 420 -11.05 -24.89 1.45
C THR A 420 -11.79 -23.57 1.29
N SER A 421 -11.06 -22.45 1.34
CA SER A 421 -11.64 -21.12 1.17
C SER A 421 -12.21 -20.88 -0.24
N ASN A 422 -11.70 -21.59 -1.24
CA ASN A 422 -11.90 -21.33 -2.68
C ASN A 422 -11.56 -19.89 -3.11
N ARG A 423 -10.71 -19.20 -2.33
CA ARG A 423 -10.26 -17.85 -2.65
C ARG A 423 -8.79 -17.86 -3.06
N PRO A 424 -8.34 -16.84 -3.82
CA PRO A 424 -6.91 -16.56 -3.97
C PRO A 424 -6.23 -16.47 -2.62
N ARG A 425 -4.99 -16.97 -2.51
CA ARG A 425 -4.29 -17.06 -1.22
C ARG A 425 -4.07 -15.70 -0.55
N TYR A 426 -3.95 -14.63 -1.33
CA TYR A 426 -3.81 -13.27 -0.80
C TYR A 426 -5.03 -12.76 -0.03
N HIS A 427 -6.23 -13.32 -0.29
CA HIS A 427 -7.42 -13.03 0.50
C HIS A 427 -7.42 -13.72 1.85
N GLU A 428 -6.74 -14.86 1.99
CA GLU A 428 -6.82 -15.66 3.21
C GLU A 428 -6.19 -14.95 4.40
N ALA A 429 -6.76 -15.24 5.57
CA ALA A 429 -6.21 -14.82 6.84
C ALA A 429 -4.78 -15.37 7.05
N ALA A 430 -3.98 -14.66 7.86
CA ALA A 430 -2.55 -14.94 8.06
C ALA A 430 -2.28 -16.38 8.47
N ARG A 431 -3.15 -16.98 9.32
CA ARG A 431 -2.92 -18.34 9.82
C ARG A 431 -2.80 -19.39 8.72
N TYR A 432 -3.54 -19.25 7.62
CA TYR A 432 -3.56 -20.22 6.53
C TYR A 432 -2.30 -20.11 5.68
N TYR A 433 -1.90 -18.87 5.38
CA TYR A 433 -0.64 -18.60 4.70
C TYR A 433 0.55 -19.06 5.54
N LEU A 434 0.57 -18.75 6.84
CA LEU A 434 1.65 -19.16 7.74
C LEU A 434 1.78 -20.69 7.82
N GLN A 435 0.67 -21.43 7.79
CA GLN A 435 0.70 -22.89 7.68
C GLN A 435 1.37 -23.33 6.36
N TYR A 436 0.91 -22.77 5.23
CA TYR A 436 1.44 -23.12 3.92
C TYR A 436 2.92 -22.72 3.74
N ALA A 437 3.32 -21.61 4.35
CA ALA A 437 4.69 -21.08 4.37
C ALA A 437 5.59 -21.80 5.40
N GLY A 438 5.11 -22.88 6.03
CA GLY A 438 5.91 -23.76 6.86
C GLY A 438 6.20 -23.30 8.27
N MET A 439 5.46 -22.31 8.79
CA MET A 439 5.59 -21.91 10.18
C MET A 439 5.14 -23.04 11.11
N PRO A 440 5.77 -23.22 12.29
CA PRO A 440 5.39 -24.29 13.20
C PRO A 440 4.02 -24.05 13.86
N ASP A 441 3.19 -25.09 13.88
CA ASP A 441 1.79 -25.13 14.34
C ASP A 441 1.52 -24.40 15.67
N SER A 442 1.58 -25.09 16.81
CA SER A 442 1.07 -24.54 18.09
C SER A 442 2.01 -23.49 18.69
N THR A 443 3.08 -23.21 17.96
CA THR A 443 4.11 -22.23 18.25
C THR A 443 3.77 -20.89 17.62
N VAL A 444 3.23 -20.87 16.38
CA VAL A 444 2.98 -19.63 15.63
C VAL A 444 1.50 -19.45 15.27
N TYR A 445 0.85 -20.38 14.58
CA TYR A 445 -0.42 -20.11 13.90
C TYR A 445 -1.66 -20.84 14.43
N SER A 446 -1.52 -21.82 15.33
CA SER A 446 -2.66 -22.46 16.02
C SER A 446 -2.45 -22.49 17.53
N ILE A 447 -2.41 -21.31 18.13
CA ILE A 447 -1.95 -21.09 19.51
C ILE A 447 -3.07 -21.20 20.56
N ASN A 448 -4.33 -21.29 20.11
CA ASN A 448 -5.54 -21.34 20.93
C ASN A 448 -6.19 -22.74 21.07
N LYS A 449 -5.46 -23.85 20.87
CA LYS A 449 -6.00 -25.22 20.95
C LYS A 449 -6.77 -25.60 22.24
N ASN A 450 -6.55 -24.88 23.34
CA ASN A 450 -7.26 -25.07 24.62
C ASN A 450 -8.28 -23.96 24.95
N TYR A 451 -8.58 -23.09 23.98
CA TYR A 451 -9.48 -21.96 24.17
C TYR A 451 -10.91 -22.42 24.46
N LYS A 452 -11.56 -21.77 25.43
CA LYS A 452 -12.97 -21.96 25.73
C LYS A 452 -13.67 -20.64 25.55
N ALA A 453 -14.55 -20.59 24.55
CA ALA A 453 -15.35 -19.41 24.28
C ALA A 453 -16.36 -19.13 25.39
N ASP A 454 -16.55 -17.86 25.72
CA ASP A 454 -17.64 -17.41 26.58
C ASP A 454 -18.78 -16.86 25.73
N TYR A 455 -19.83 -17.67 25.58
CA TYR A 455 -21.06 -17.29 24.89
C TYR A 455 -22.21 -16.99 25.85
N SER A 456 -21.94 -16.68 27.12
CA SER A 456 -22.98 -16.40 28.13
C SER A 456 -24.01 -15.36 27.69
N ASN A 457 -23.62 -14.39 26.87
CA ASN A 457 -24.50 -13.37 26.30
C ASN A 457 -25.52 -13.90 25.26
N ARG A 458 -25.34 -15.12 24.74
CA ARG A 458 -26.25 -15.75 23.74
C ARG A 458 -27.39 -16.56 24.38
N GLY A 459 -27.58 -16.47 25.70
CA GLY A 459 -28.69 -17.11 26.39
C GLY A 459 -28.72 -18.64 26.18
N LYS A 460 -29.86 -19.19 25.75
CA LYS A 460 -30.04 -20.65 25.59
C LYS A 460 -29.15 -21.27 24.52
N ASP A 461 -28.70 -20.49 23.55
CA ASP A 461 -27.84 -20.98 22.47
C ASP A 461 -26.35 -21.03 22.86
N ALA A 462 -25.97 -20.43 24.00
CA ALA A 462 -24.58 -20.34 24.46
C ALA A 462 -23.84 -21.69 24.44
N VAL A 463 -24.49 -22.75 24.93
CA VAL A 463 -23.91 -24.11 24.98
C VAL A 463 -23.66 -24.67 23.58
N LYS A 464 -24.54 -24.38 22.63
CA LYS A 464 -24.42 -24.83 21.22
C LYS A 464 -23.22 -24.17 20.54
N PHE A 465 -23.08 -22.85 20.67
CA PHE A 465 -21.95 -22.09 20.10
C PHE A 465 -20.62 -22.46 20.80
N GLN A 466 -20.62 -22.56 22.13
CA GLN A 466 -19.43 -22.92 22.90
C GLN A 466 -18.86 -24.30 22.53
N LYS A 467 -19.73 -25.28 22.27
CA LYS A 467 -19.28 -26.62 21.83
C LYS A 467 -18.60 -26.59 20.46
N ARG A 468 -18.98 -25.68 19.57
CA ARG A 468 -18.43 -25.59 18.20
C ARG A 468 -17.07 -24.88 18.16
N GLU A 469 -16.84 -23.88 19.01
CA GLU A 469 -15.58 -23.11 19.05
C GLU A 469 -14.52 -23.67 20.02
N SER A 470 -14.88 -24.59 20.92
CA SER A 470 -13.96 -25.08 21.96
C SER A 470 -12.69 -25.70 21.36
N GLY A 471 -11.54 -25.04 21.58
CA GLY A 471 -10.24 -25.42 21.06
C GLY A 471 -10.04 -25.18 19.56
N LYS A 472 -10.92 -24.39 18.91
CA LYS A 472 -10.93 -24.14 17.45
C LYS A 472 -11.40 -22.72 17.15
N THR A 473 -10.48 -21.76 17.11
CA THR A 473 -10.81 -20.36 16.87
C THR A 473 -9.86 -19.74 15.83
N ASP A 474 -10.13 -20.02 14.57
CA ASP A 474 -9.40 -19.50 13.41
C ASP A 474 -9.24 -17.98 13.47
N TYR A 475 -10.29 -17.25 13.86
CA TYR A 475 -10.25 -15.80 14.01
C TYR A 475 -9.18 -15.34 15.01
N LYS A 476 -9.13 -15.96 16.20
CA LYS A 476 -8.14 -15.60 17.23
C LYS A 476 -6.75 -16.04 16.85
N ASP A 477 -6.63 -17.23 16.27
CA ASP A 477 -5.38 -17.75 15.77
C ASP A 477 -4.81 -16.86 14.65
N ASP A 478 -5.66 -16.29 13.79
CA ASP A 478 -5.26 -15.33 12.76
C ASP A 478 -4.55 -14.09 13.34
N TYR A 479 -5.25 -13.21 14.06
CA TYR A 479 -4.65 -11.95 14.53
C TYR A 479 -3.57 -12.17 15.60
N MET A 480 -3.63 -13.25 16.38
CA MET A 480 -2.61 -13.54 17.37
C MET A 480 -1.33 -14.13 16.76
N SER A 481 -1.45 -14.86 15.64
CA SER A 481 -0.28 -15.48 14.99
C SER A 481 0.74 -14.48 14.49
N ARG A 482 0.33 -13.30 14.04
CA ARG A 482 1.23 -12.30 13.42
C ARG A 482 2.33 -11.83 14.38
N GLY A 483 1.99 -11.62 15.65
CA GLY A 483 2.98 -11.25 16.65
C GLY A 483 3.91 -12.40 17.04
N GLU A 484 3.40 -13.63 17.08
CA GLU A 484 4.23 -14.82 17.31
C GLU A 484 5.12 -15.13 16.10
N TRP A 485 4.65 -14.84 14.89
CA TRP A 485 5.42 -14.95 13.65
C TRP A 485 6.61 -13.99 13.67
N VAL A 486 6.42 -12.72 14.06
CA VAL A 486 7.54 -11.77 14.24
C VAL A 486 8.58 -12.32 15.22
N ASP A 487 8.13 -12.81 16.37
CA ASP A 487 9.00 -13.41 17.39
C ASP A 487 9.73 -14.67 16.85
N TYR A 488 9.08 -15.47 16.00
CA TYR A 488 9.67 -16.64 15.32
C TYR A 488 10.66 -16.27 14.21
N LEU A 489 10.41 -15.20 13.45
CA LEU A 489 11.36 -14.68 12.46
C LEU A 489 12.71 -14.40 13.13
N ILE A 490 12.69 -13.75 14.30
CA ILE A 490 13.89 -13.38 15.05
C ILE A 490 14.53 -14.60 15.72
N GLY A 491 13.73 -15.43 16.40
CA GLY A 491 14.24 -16.59 17.13
C GLY A 491 14.84 -16.24 18.49
N ALA A 492 15.49 -17.21 19.13
CA ALA A 492 15.95 -17.13 20.51
C ALA A 492 16.91 -15.95 20.75
N PRO A 493 16.81 -15.22 21.89
CA PRO A 493 15.83 -15.37 22.98
C PRO A 493 14.49 -14.65 22.74
N ASN A 494 14.26 -14.13 21.53
CA ASN A 494 13.03 -13.46 21.10
C ASN A 494 11.96 -14.42 20.57
N GLY A 495 12.12 -15.74 20.67
CA GLY A 495 11.16 -16.70 20.13
C GLY A 495 9.72 -16.56 20.68
N PRO A 496 8.72 -17.22 20.07
CA PRO A 496 7.30 -17.10 20.43
C PRO A 496 7.01 -17.25 21.92
N THR A 497 5.90 -16.68 22.41
CA THR A 497 5.53 -16.55 23.83
C THR A 497 5.67 -17.85 24.63
N LYS A 498 5.25 -18.99 24.06
CA LYS A 498 5.34 -20.32 24.72
C LYS A 498 6.69 -21.03 24.48
N HIS A 499 7.51 -20.51 23.57
CA HIS A 499 8.74 -21.12 23.05
C HIS A 499 9.84 -20.06 22.86
N VAL A 500 10.15 -19.30 23.91
CA VAL A 500 11.07 -18.14 23.83
C VAL A 500 12.50 -18.48 23.38
N ASN A 501 12.89 -19.75 23.54
CA ASN A 501 14.20 -20.27 23.12
C ASN A 501 14.14 -21.04 21.78
N ALA A 502 13.05 -20.93 21.01
CA ALA A 502 12.99 -21.50 19.67
C ALA A 502 14.08 -20.88 18.79
N LYS A 503 14.84 -21.68 18.02
CA LYS A 503 15.90 -21.18 17.11
C LYS A 503 15.36 -20.08 16.18
N GLY A 504 14.13 -20.24 15.70
CA GLY A 504 13.48 -19.30 14.79
C GLY A 504 14.18 -19.26 13.43
N LEU A 505 13.93 -18.19 12.66
CA LEU A 505 14.52 -18.01 11.34
C LEU A 505 15.78 -17.13 11.33
N GLY A 506 16.18 -16.54 12.46
CA GLY A 506 17.38 -15.71 12.58
C GLY A 506 17.32 -14.37 11.83
N ILE A 507 16.13 -13.93 11.41
CA ILE A 507 15.94 -12.66 10.69
C ILE A 507 15.83 -11.50 11.69
N PRO A 508 16.72 -10.50 11.65
CA PRO A 508 16.80 -9.43 12.65
C PRO A 508 15.75 -8.34 12.39
N VAL A 509 14.48 -8.62 12.70
CA VAL A 509 13.37 -7.66 12.51
C VAL A 509 13.59 -6.40 13.37
N ASP A 510 13.67 -5.23 12.74
CA ASP A 510 13.89 -3.95 13.45
C ASP A 510 12.60 -3.41 14.08
N MET A 511 11.45 -3.64 13.43
CA MET A 511 10.15 -3.16 13.88
C MET A 511 8.98 -3.90 13.19
N ALA A 512 7.78 -3.75 13.75
CA ALA A 512 6.55 -4.26 13.18
C ALA A 512 5.44 -3.20 13.03
N LEU A 513 4.62 -3.34 11.99
CA LEU A 513 3.48 -2.46 11.68
C LEU A 513 2.22 -3.26 11.33
N ALA A 514 1.14 -3.05 12.08
CA ALA A 514 -0.17 -3.61 11.80
C ALA A 514 -1.09 -2.53 11.24
N PHE A 515 -1.75 -2.80 10.12
CA PHE A 515 -2.69 -1.87 9.49
C PHE A 515 -4.13 -2.37 9.59
N HIS A 516 -5.01 -1.54 10.16
CA HIS A 516 -6.45 -1.76 10.30
C HIS A 516 -7.21 -0.46 9.98
N THR A 517 -8.54 -0.57 9.92
CA THR A 517 -9.44 0.58 9.91
C THR A 517 -10.53 0.41 10.97
N ASP A 518 -10.86 1.47 11.69
CA ASP A 518 -11.88 1.41 12.74
C ASP A 518 -13.29 1.29 12.14
N ALA A 519 -14.28 0.95 12.97
CA ALA A 519 -15.69 0.81 12.56
C ALA A 519 -16.59 1.89 13.18
N GLY A 520 -16.03 3.04 13.54
CA GLY A 520 -16.78 4.20 14.00
C GLY A 520 -17.59 4.87 12.88
N PHE A 521 -18.67 5.55 13.24
CA PHE A 521 -19.42 6.39 12.32
C PHE A 521 -19.97 7.62 13.05
N THR A 522 -20.33 8.66 12.30
CA THR A 522 -21.08 9.80 12.83
C THR A 522 -22.36 10.02 12.02
N PRO A 523 -23.46 10.50 12.64
CA PRO A 523 -24.73 10.69 11.92
C PRO A 523 -24.66 11.60 10.69
N ASN A 524 -23.66 12.49 10.63
CA ASN A 524 -23.45 13.45 9.55
C ASN A 524 -22.13 13.21 8.77
N ASP A 525 -21.49 12.06 8.96
CA ASP A 525 -20.16 11.73 8.43
C ASP A 525 -19.13 12.87 8.60
N SER A 526 -19.09 13.51 9.77
CA SER A 526 -17.88 14.23 10.15
C SER A 526 -16.70 13.26 10.24
N ILE A 527 -15.50 13.75 9.90
CA ILE A 527 -14.29 12.94 9.85
C ILE A 527 -13.97 12.32 11.22
N ILE A 528 -13.91 10.99 11.27
CA ILE A 528 -13.50 10.25 12.46
C ILE A 528 -11.98 10.33 12.63
N GLY A 529 -11.23 10.04 11.57
CA GLY A 529 -9.77 10.21 11.51
C GLY A 529 -8.95 9.10 12.17
N THR A 530 -7.66 9.36 12.36
CA THR A 530 -6.64 8.32 12.61
C THR A 530 -6.40 8.07 14.09
N LEU A 531 -6.56 6.82 14.52
CA LEU A 531 -6.22 6.29 15.85
C LEU A 531 -4.97 5.40 15.75
N ALA A 532 -4.18 5.32 16.81
CA ALA A 532 -3.04 4.39 16.85
C ALA A 532 -2.92 3.71 18.20
N ILE A 533 -2.37 2.50 18.20
CA ILE A 533 -2.28 1.60 19.35
C ILE A 533 -0.84 1.11 19.47
N TYR A 534 -0.32 1.12 20.70
CA TYR A 534 1.00 0.61 21.06
C TYR A 534 0.93 -0.07 22.42
N ASN A 535 2.05 -0.67 22.83
CA ASN A 535 2.19 -1.20 24.17
C ASN A 535 3.58 -0.92 24.77
N THR A 536 3.63 -0.45 26.02
CA THR A 536 4.89 -0.15 26.74
C THR A 536 5.23 -1.15 27.83
N THR A 537 4.39 -2.16 28.08
CA THR A 537 4.57 -3.10 29.19
C THR A 537 4.12 -4.50 28.85
N ARG A 538 5.02 -5.47 28.96
CA ARG A 538 4.75 -6.90 28.79
C ARG A 538 5.37 -7.67 29.93
N ASP A 539 4.66 -8.67 30.46
CA ASP A 539 5.18 -9.55 31.52
C ASP A 539 5.79 -8.81 32.73
N ASN A 540 5.17 -7.69 33.12
CA ASN A 540 5.62 -6.75 34.17
C ASN A 540 6.98 -6.07 33.92
N THR A 541 7.49 -6.08 32.70
CA THR A 541 8.67 -5.31 32.25
C THR A 541 8.28 -4.25 31.22
N ASP A 542 9.01 -3.14 31.23
CA ASP A 542 8.93 -2.06 30.25
C ASP A 542 10.06 -2.14 29.19
N LYS A 543 10.73 -3.29 29.09
CA LYS A 543 11.84 -3.53 28.14
C LYS A 543 11.58 -4.72 27.22
N PHE A 544 12.11 -4.63 26.01
CA PHE A 544 12.32 -5.74 25.09
C PHE A 544 13.49 -6.61 25.57
N VAL A 545 13.67 -7.78 24.96
CA VAL A 545 14.68 -8.77 25.39
C VAL A 545 16.11 -8.24 25.21
N ASN A 546 16.34 -7.44 24.16
CA ASN A 546 17.62 -6.75 23.91
C ASN A 546 17.91 -5.59 24.90
N GLY A 547 17.00 -5.31 25.84
CA GLY A 547 17.14 -4.24 26.83
C GLY A 547 16.62 -2.87 26.40
N GLN A 548 16.24 -2.69 25.12
CA GLN A 548 15.57 -1.48 24.64
C GLN A 548 14.23 -1.30 25.36
N SER A 549 13.94 -0.07 25.77
CA SER A 549 12.67 0.31 26.39
C SER A 549 11.51 0.18 25.39
N LYS A 550 10.42 -0.47 25.81
CA LYS A 550 9.17 -0.60 25.04
C LYS A 550 8.49 0.75 24.81
N TRP A 551 8.93 1.82 25.48
CA TRP A 551 8.55 3.19 25.13
C TRP A 551 8.99 3.60 23.72
N ALA A 552 9.94 2.89 23.10
CA ALA A 552 10.24 3.02 21.67
C ALA A 552 9.00 2.78 20.77
N SER A 553 8.08 1.89 21.15
CA SER A 553 6.80 1.68 20.44
C SER A 553 5.90 2.92 20.48
N ARG A 554 5.92 3.66 21.61
CA ARG A 554 5.22 4.94 21.71
C ARG A 554 5.88 5.99 20.81
N ASP A 555 7.22 6.06 20.83
CA ASP A 555 7.97 7.01 20.01
C ASP A 555 7.69 6.79 18.52
N LEU A 556 7.73 5.53 18.06
CA LEU A 556 7.29 5.12 16.71
C LEU A 556 5.87 5.62 16.42
N THR A 557 4.93 5.35 17.33
CA THR A 557 3.51 5.71 17.14
C THR A 557 3.29 7.23 17.04
N ASP A 558 3.94 8.03 17.90
CA ASP A 558 3.84 9.50 17.84
C ASP A 558 4.41 10.04 16.54
N ILE A 559 5.62 9.60 16.16
CA ILE A 559 6.30 10.05 14.93
C ILE A 559 5.45 9.75 13.70
N VAL A 560 5.00 8.49 13.55
CA VAL A 560 4.22 8.05 12.39
C VAL A 560 2.85 8.74 12.34
N GLN A 561 2.08 8.71 13.43
CA GLN A 561 0.73 9.29 13.43
C GLN A 561 0.78 10.82 13.25
N THR A 562 1.79 11.50 13.80
CA THR A 562 1.98 12.94 13.56
C THR A 562 2.25 13.21 12.10
N GLN A 563 3.15 12.45 11.46
CA GLN A 563 3.45 12.61 10.04
C GLN A 563 2.22 12.38 9.16
N VAL A 564 1.48 11.30 9.40
CA VAL A 564 0.25 10.95 8.65
C VAL A 564 -0.80 12.06 8.77
N VAL A 565 -1.13 12.48 9.99
CA VAL A 565 -2.17 13.49 10.20
C VAL A 565 -1.78 14.85 9.61
N GLU A 566 -0.52 15.26 9.75
CA GLU A 566 -0.07 16.55 9.20
C GLU A 566 -0.15 16.58 7.67
N ASP A 567 0.23 15.49 6.99
CA ASP A 567 0.16 15.43 5.54
C ASP A 567 -1.28 15.39 5.03
N ILE A 568 -2.16 14.61 5.68
CA ILE A 568 -3.60 14.57 5.34
C ILE A 568 -4.20 15.97 5.47
N ARG A 569 -3.92 16.69 6.57
CA ARG A 569 -4.43 18.06 6.77
C ARG A 569 -3.91 19.04 5.72
N LYS A 570 -2.68 18.84 5.25
CA LYS A 570 -2.07 19.71 4.23
C LYS A 570 -2.61 19.42 2.83
N LEU A 571 -2.96 18.18 2.50
CA LEU A 571 -3.29 17.80 1.11
C LEU A 571 -4.79 17.54 0.87
N PHE A 572 -5.52 17.07 1.88
CA PHE A 572 -6.88 16.53 1.71
C PHE A 572 -7.89 17.19 2.65
N GLU A 573 -7.74 17.02 3.95
CA GLU A 573 -8.80 17.34 4.92
C GLU A 573 -8.23 18.12 6.10
N PRO A 574 -8.32 19.47 6.11
CA PRO A 574 -7.72 20.32 7.14
C PRO A 574 -8.21 20.01 8.56
N THR A 575 -9.42 19.46 8.68
CA THR A 575 -10.05 19.09 9.94
C THR A 575 -9.82 17.63 10.32
N TRP A 576 -8.98 16.88 9.59
CA TRP A 576 -8.74 15.47 9.86
C TRP A 576 -8.36 15.24 11.32
N THR A 577 -9.16 14.43 12.00
CA THR A 577 -9.05 14.28 13.45
C THR A 577 -7.84 13.43 13.81
N ARG A 578 -6.95 13.99 14.64
CA ARG A 578 -5.92 13.21 15.33
C ARG A 578 -6.56 12.51 16.53
N ARG A 579 -6.83 11.21 16.44
CA ARG A 579 -7.37 10.44 17.56
C ARG A 579 -6.25 10.01 18.51
N GLY A 580 -6.60 9.19 19.51
CA GLY A 580 -5.73 8.83 20.62
C GLY A 580 -4.52 7.98 20.21
N MET A 581 -3.58 7.87 21.15
CA MET A 581 -2.47 6.91 21.10
C MET A 581 -2.67 5.94 22.25
N TRP A 582 -3.32 4.81 22.00
CA TRP A 582 -3.73 3.87 23.03
C TRP A 582 -2.57 2.96 23.46
N ASN A 583 -2.16 3.07 24.73
CA ASN A 583 -1.33 2.04 25.36
C ASN A 583 -2.22 0.88 25.82
N LYS A 584 -2.34 -0.17 25.00
CA LYS A 584 -3.26 -1.29 25.22
C LYS A 584 -2.61 -2.62 24.83
N GLN A 585 -3.14 -3.71 25.37
CA GLN A 585 -2.67 -5.07 25.09
C GLN A 585 -3.40 -5.69 23.90
N TYR A 586 -3.49 -4.96 22.78
CA TYR A 586 -3.98 -5.51 21.52
C TYR A 586 -2.91 -6.48 21.01
N SER A 587 -3.29 -7.69 20.62
CA SER A 587 -2.35 -8.79 20.39
C SER A 587 -1.22 -8.40 19.43
N GLU A 588 -1.55 -7.74 18.33
CA GLU A 588 -0.61 -7.30 17.30
C GLU A 588 0.33 -6.18 17.74
N ALA A 589 -0.04 -5.37 18.74
CA ALA A 589 0.83 -4.36 19.34
C ALA A 589 1.56 -4.85 20.61
N TYR A 590 1.06 -5.93 21.23
CA TYR A 590 1.52 -6.45 22.51
C TYR A 590 2.54 -7.59 22.37
N ARG A 591 2.26 -8.53 21.44
CA ARG A 591 3.03 -9.77 21.27
C ARG A 591 4.39 -9.58 20.64
N PRO A 592 4.61 -8.72 19.63
CA PRO A 592 5.96 -8.58 19.10
C PRO A 592 6.97 -8.11 20.15
N LYS A 593 8.18 -8.67 20.11
CA LYS A 593 9.32 -8.28 20.96
C LYS A 593 10.20 -7.20 20.35
N VAL A 594 9.66 -6.46 19.40
CA VAL A 594 10.29 -5.32 18.72
C VAL A 594 9.38 -4.08 18.80
N PRO A 595 9.90 -2.85 18.59
CA PRO A 595 9.06 -1.67 18.46
C PRO A 595 7.91 -1.88 17.49
N THR A 596 6.67 -1.67 17.94
CA THR A 596 5.48 -2.00 17.16
C THR A 596 4.38 -0.95 17.28
N MET A 597 3.71 -0.68 16.16
CA MET A 597 2.52 0.15 16.07
C MET A 597 1.40 -0.62 15.37
N LEU A 598 0.20 -0.55 15.92
CA LEU A 598 -1.04 -0.86 15.19
C LEU A 598 -1.72 0.46 14.83
N SER A 599 -2.01 0.64 13.55
CA SER A 599 -2.69 1.81 13.03
C SER A 599 -4.14 1.52 12.69
N GLU A 600 -5.04 2.30 13.29
CA GLU A 600 -6.45 2.38 12.93
C GLU A 600 -6.60 3.61 12.04
N MET A 601 -6.32 3.44 10.75
CA MET A 601 -5.92 4.53 9.88
C MET A 601 -7.02 5.58 9.66
N LEU A 602 -8.23 5.09 9.42
CA LEU A 602 -9.48 5.83 9.22
C LEU A 602 -10.63 4.98 9.73
N SER A 603 -11.86 5.46 9.60
CA SER A 603 -13.05 4.68 9.96
C SER A 603 -13.79 4.12 8.74
N HIS A 604 -13.79 2.80 8.60
CA HIS A 604 -14.37 2.06 7.48
C HIS A 604 -15.89 2.20 7.37
N HIS A 605 -16.57 2.42 8.50
CA HIS A 605 -18.02 2.55 8.55
C HIS A 605 -18.50 4.02 8.42
N ASN A 606 -17.59 4.98 8.25
CA ASN A 606 -17.92 6.40 8.08
C ASN A 606 -17.69 6.83 6.63
N PHE A 607 -18.71 7.31 5.93
CA PHE A 607 -18.62 7.57 4.49
C PHE A 607 -17.60 8.66 4.16
N ALA A 608 -17.48 9.73 4.96
CA ALA A 608 -16.49 10.79 4.67
C ALA A 608 -15.04 10.33 4.81
N ASP A 609 -14.77 9.40 5.73
CA ASP A 609 -13.45 8.77 5.86
C ASP A 609 -13.20 7.88 4.62
N MET A 610 -14.17 7.03 4.26
CA MET A 610 -14.06 6.14 3.10
C MET A 610 -14.01 6.87 1.76
N TYR A 611 -14.67 8.03 1.62
CA TYR A 611 -14.57 8.88 0.44
C TYR A 611 -13.12 9.28 0.16
N GLN A 612 -12.40 9.71 1.21
CA GLN A 612 -10.96 9.97 1.11
C GLN A 612 -10.19 8.66 0.87
N GLY A 613 -10.52 7.61 1.63
CA GLY A 613 -9.87 6.31 1.56
C GLY A 613 -9.92 5.62 0.20
N MET A 614 -10.94 5.87 -0.61
CA MET A 614 -11.08 5.29 -1.95
C MET A 614 -10.28 6.02 -3.03
N ASP A 615 -9.79 7.24 -2.78
CA ASP A 615 -8.96 8.00 -3.73
C ASP A 615 -7.53 7.42 -3.82
N PRO A 616 -7.07 6.93 -4.99
CA PRO A 616 -5.70 6.44 -5.17
C PRO A 616 -4.61 7.48 -4.86
N LYS A 617 -4.88 8.77 -5.05
CA LYS A 617 -3.94 9.84 -4.64
C LYS A 617 -3.84 9.93 -3.13
N PHE A 618 -4.96 9.76 -2.42
CA PHE A 618 -4.95 9.67 -0.97
C PHE A 618 -4.12 8.48 -0.51
N LYS A 619 -4.35 7.29 -1.07
CA LYS A 619 -3.57 6.05 -0.81
C LYS A 619 -2.06 6.26 -1.03
N PHE A 620 -1.64 6.93 -2.10
CA PHE A 620 -0.24 7.26 -2.35
C PHE A 620 0.34 8.18 -1.26
N HIS A 621 -0.31 9.31 -0.99
CA HIS A 621 0.22 10.31 -0.07
C HIS A 621 0.24 9.84 1.39
N ILE A 622 -0.78 9.10 1.85
CA ILE A 622 -0.76 8.52 3.20
C ILE A 622 0.34 7.46 3.34
N SER A 623 0.54 6.63 2.31
CA SER A 623 1.58 5.59 2.30
C SER A 623 2.95 6.22 2.38
N ARG A 624 3.16 7.32 1.64
CA ARG A 624 4.36 8.15 1.73
C ARG A 624 4.54 8.76 3.12
N ALA A 625 3.46 9.17 3.79
CA ALA A 625 3.53 9.68 5.15
C ALA A 625 3.92 8.59 6.17
N TYR A 626 3.39 7.37 6.05
CA TYR A 626 3.83 6.21 6.84
C TYR A 626 5.31 5.91 6.61
N TYR A 627 5.74 5.81 5.35
CA TYR A 627 7.15 5.63 5.00
C TYR A 627 8.04 6.70 5.65
N LYS A 628 7.71 7.99 5.54
CA LYS A 628 8.47 9.09 6.17
C LYS A 628 8.54 8.93 7.69
N GLY A 629 7.44 8.54 8.34
CA GLY A 629 7.41 8.30 9.78
C GLY A 629 8.29 7.13 10.21
N VAL A 630 8.24 6.02 9.48
CA VAL A 630 9.06 4.82 9.68
C VAL A 630 10.53 5.13 9.51
N LEU A 631 10.91 5.80 8.42
CA LEU A 631 12.27 6.22 8.14
C LEU A 631 12.83 7.07 9.28
N ARG A 632 12.10 8.09 9.72
CA ARG A 632 12.51 8.98 10.82
C ARG A 632 12.64 8.24 12.15
N PHE A 633 11.75 7.29 12.42
CA PHE A 633 11.86 6.45 13.62
C PHE A 633 13.16 5.63 13.57
N LEU A 634 13.36 4.84 12.52
CA LEU A 634 14.49 3.92 12.41
C LEU A 634 15.84 4.66 12.38
N THR A 635 15.99 5.72 11.60
CA THR A 635 17.24 6.50 11.58
C THR A 635 17.51 7.19 12.92
N SER A 636 16.47 7.62 13.65
CA SER A 636 16.63 8.19 14.99
C SER A 636 17.09 7.17 16.04
N GLN A 637 16.82 5.87 15.83
CA GLN A 637 17.34 4.80 16.71
C GLN A 637 18.86 4.65 16.58
N GLU A 638 19.42 5.00 15.42
CA GLU A 638 20.84 4.87 15.09
C GLU A 638 21.62 6.18 15.19
N GLY A 639 20.92 7.31 15.41
CA GLY A 639 21.52 8.64 15.37
C GLY A 639 22.01 9.05 13.98
N LYS A 640 21.41 8.50 12.92
CA LYS A 640 21.74 8.82 11.52
C LYS A 640 20.83 9.92 10.95
N GLU A 641 21.34 10.64 9.96
CA GLU A 641 20.51 11.50 9.12
C GLU A 641 19.62 10.65 8.21
N TYR A 642 18.47 11.21 7.81
CA TYR A 642 17.56 10.58 6.88
C TYR A 642 17.43 11.39 5.60
N VAL A 643 17.19 10.70 4.48
CA VAL A 643 16.79 11.28 3.21
C VAL A 643 15.57 10.52 2.71
N VAL A 644 14.54 11.24 2.31
CA VAL A 644 13.31 10.63 1.76
C VAL A 644 13.48 10.44 0.25
N GLN A 645 12.99 9.33 -0.29
CA GLN A 645 13.03 9.07 -1.74
C GLN A 645 12.35 10.21 -2.54
N PRO A 646 12.81 10.52 -3.76
CA PRO A 646 12.19 11.55 -4.60
C PRO A 646 10.74 11.20 -5.01
N LEU A 647 10.02 12.19 -5.56
CA LEU A 647 8.77 11.94 -6.29
C LEU A 647 9.07 11.43 -7.71
N PRO A 648 8.11 10.75 -8.38
CA PRO A 648 8.22 10.43 -9.80
C PRO A 648 8.54 11.66 -10.65
N ILE A 649 9.24 11.48 -11.77
CA ILE A 649 9.53 12.56 -12.72
C ILE A 649 8.26 13.01 -13.44
N ASP A 650 8.29 14.21 -14.03
CA ASP A 650 7.22 14.74 -14.88
C ASP A 650 7.79 15.22 -16.23
N HIS A 651 6.92 15.74 -17.12
CA HIS A 651 7.29 16.24 -18.45
C HIS A 651 8.15 15.23 -19.24
N PHE A 652 7.81 13.95 -19.16
CA PHE A 652 8.53 12.92 -19.90
C PHE A 652 8.18 13.03 -21.39
N ARG A 653 9.19 12.96 -22.27
CA ARG A 653 8.99 12.95 -23.73
C ARG A 653 10.10 12.25 -24.48
N ILE A 654 9.78 11.85 -25.70
CA ILE A 654 10.70 11.25 -26.67
C ILE A 654 10.79 12.14 -27.91
N ASP A 655 11.99 12.63 -28.19
CA ASP A 655 12.30 13.41 -29.40
C ASP A 655 13.15 12.55 -30.37
N GLU A 656 12.72 12.39 -31.62
CA GLU A 656 13.52 11.75 -32.67
C GLU A 656 14.41 12.78 -33.37
N ASN A 657 15.68 12.44 -33.59
CA ASN A 657 16.65 13.29 -34.28
C ASN A 657 17.60 12.45 -35.16
N GLU A 658 18.46 13.11 -35.93
CA GLU A 658 19.42 12.44 -36.85
C GLU A 658 20.33 11.41 -36.15
N ASN A 659 20.53 11.53 -34.84
CA ASN A 659 21.39 10.67 -34.04
C ASN A 659 20.63 9.55 -33.30
N GLY A 660 19.31 9.38 -33.50
CA GLY A 660 18.47 8.41 -32.80
C GLY A 660 17.35 9.10 -32.02
N ILE A 661 17.10 8.70 -30.78
CA ILE A 661 16.10 9.35 -29.91
C ILE A 661 16.73 9.98 -28.68
N ARG A 662 16.17 11.10 -28.24
CA ARG A 662 16.44 11.71 -26.95
C ARG A 662 15.22 11.51 -26.06
N LEU A 663 15.44 10.88 -24.91
CA LEU A 663 14.51 10.88 -23.79
C LEU A 663 14.81 12.12 -22.94
N SER A 664 13.81 12.88 -22.53
CA SER A 664 13.97 14.00 -21.59
C SER A 664 12.80 14.12 -20.62
N TRP A 665 13.07 14.56 -19.40
CA TRP A 665 12.09 14.67 -18.31
C TRP A 665 12.48 15.81 -17.36
N LYS A 666 11.76 15.99 -16.25
CA LYS A 666 12.18 16.88 -15.16
C LYS A 666 11.96 16.24 -13.79
N ALA A 667 12.79 16.59 -12.81
CA ALA A 667 12.53 16.24 -11.41
C ALA A 667 11.34 17.01 -10.83
N VAL A 668 10.56 16.32 -10.00
CA VAL A 668 9.46 16.90 -9.22
C VAL A 668 9.92 17.22 -7.80
N VAL A 669 9.65 18.44 -7.34
CA VAL A 669 9.93 18.88 -5.97
C VAL A 669 8.82 18.42 -5.04
N ASP A 670 9.16 17.76 -3.94
CA ASP A 670 8.20 17.43 -2.88
C ASP A 670 7.97 18.64 -1.95
N PRO A 671 6.79 19.29 -1.96
CA PRO A 671 6.51 20.43 -1.12
C PRO A 671 6.42 20.07 0.38
N LEU A 672 6.24 18.80 0.72
CA LEU A 672 6.11 18.30 2.09
C LEU A 672 7.42 17.76 2.67
N GLU A 673 8.46 17.58 1.86
CA GLU A 673 9.70 16.96 2.30
C GLU A 673 10.92 17.49 1.53
N LYS A 674 11.67 18.39 2.17
CA LYS A 674 12.80 19.07 1.55
C LYS A 674 13.98 18.15 1.21
N SER A 675 14.11 17.01 1.89
CA SER A 675 15.17 16.04 1.62
C SER A 675 14.94 15.24 0.33
N ALA A 676 13.71 15.19 -0.19
CA ALA A 676 13.30 14.37 -1.33
C ALA A 676 13.72 14.94 -2.70
N VAL A 677 14.97 15.40 -2.81
CA VAL A 677 15.54 15.98 -4.02
C VAL A 677 16.18 14.88 -4.86
N ALA A 678 15.80 14.78 -6.13
CA ALA A 678 16.43 13.87 -7.09
C ALA A 678 17.90 14.22 -7.35
N LYS A 679 18.75 13.20 -7.46
CA LYS A 679 20.19 13.32 -7.77
C LYS A 679 20.59 12.59 -9.04
N LYS A 680 19.91 11.49 -9.32
CA LYS A 680 20.12 10.64 -10.50
C LYS A 680 18.79 10.07 -10.95
N TYR A 681 18.81 9.39 -12.08
CA TYR A 681 17.65 8.74 -12.69
C TYR A 681 18.02 7.34 -13.15
N LYS A 682 17.03 6.46 -13.26
CA LYS A 682 17.19 5.15 -13.86
C LYS A 682 16.14 4.98 -14.95
N VAL A 683 16.60 4.69 -16.16
CA VAL A 683 15.75 4.54 -17.36
C VAL A 683 15.60 3.06 -17.65
N TYR A 684 14.37 2.57 -17.54
CA TYR A 684 14.01 1.19 -17.83
C TYR A 684 13.50 1.06 -19.26
N THR A 685 13.88 -0.01 -19.94
CA THR A 685 13.44 -0.28 -21.32
C THR A 685 12.68 -1.59 -21.41
N ARG A 686 11.56 -1.58 -22.13
CA ARG A 686 10.81 -2.77 -22.58
C ARG A 686 10.80 -2.81 -24.10
N LEU A 687 10.98 -4.00 -24.66
CA LEU A 687 10.80 -4.26 -26.09
C LEU A 687 9.45 -4.93 -26.33
N ASN A 688 8.67 -4.40 -27.26
CA ASN A 688 7.34 -4.90 -27.62
C ASN A 688 6.47 -5.14 -26.37
N ASP A 689 5.80 -6.28 -26.28
CA ASP A 689 4.99 -6.73 -25.13
C ASP A 689 5.80 -7.52 -24.08
N GLY A 690 7.13 -7.39 -24.08
CA GLY A 690 8.03 -8.06 -23.13
C GLY A 690 8.03 -7.45 -21.72
N GLY A 691 9.01 -7.82 -20.90
CA GLY A 691 9.22 -7.22 -19.59
C GLY A 691 10.13 -5.99 -19.64
N PHE A 692 10.16 -5.19 -18.57
CA PHE A 692 11.20 -4.16 -18.39
C PHE A 692 12.53 -4.79 -17.95
N ASP A 693 13.64 -4.24 -18.44
CA ASP A 693 15.00 -4.59 -18.02
C ASP A 693 15.34 -4.10 -16.60
N ASN A 694 16.61 -4.19 -16.19
CA ASN A 694 17.07 -3.68 -14.88
C ASN A 694 17.32 -2.16 -14.86
N GLY A 695 17.10 -1.49 -15.99
CA GLY A 695 17.35 -0.06 -16.18
C GLY A 695 18.82 0.32 -16.32
N VAL A 696 19.03 1.54 -16.83
CA VAL A 696 20.34 2.19 -16.99
C VAL A 696 20.38 3.46 -16.16
N LEU A 697 21.43 3.61 -15.35
CA LEU A 697 21.61 4.79 -14.50
C LEU A 697 22.05 6.00 -15.32
N VAL A 698 21.47 7.17 -15.03
CA VAL A 698 21.72 8.43 -15.74
C VAL A 698 21.77 9.58 -14.72
N GLU A 699 22.72 10.51 -14.87
CA GLU A 699 22.86 11.66 -13.95
C GLU A 699 22.06 12.89 -14.40
N LYS A 700 21.77 12.99 -15.70
CA LYS A 700 21.06 14.11 -16.30
C LYS A 700 19.59 13.78 -16.51
N GLU A 701 18.77 14.81 -16.64
CA GLU A 701 17.36 14.74 -17.02
C GLU A 701 17.13 14.42 -18.52
N GLU A 702 18.11 13.77 -19.14
CA GLU A 702 18.05 13.35 -20.54
C GLU A 702 18.91 12.11 -20.79
N LEU A 703 18.51 11.28 -21.75
CA LEU A 703 19.28 10.16 -22.27
C LEU A 703 19.19 10.09 -23.79
N GLN A 704 20.34 10.06 -24.47
CA GLN A 704 20.41 9.86 -25.92
C GLN A 704 20.63 8.38 -26.23
N LEU A 705 19.71 7.78 -26.99
CA LEU A 705 19.78 6.42 -27.49
C LEU A 705 20.01 6.42 -29.01
N LYS A 706 20.78 5.44 -29.49
CA LYS A 706 21.17 5.30 -30.91
C LYS A 706 20.92 3.88 -31.38
N ASN A 707 20.92 3.67 -32.71
CA ASN A 707 20.83 2.36 -33.35
C ASN A 707 19.58 1.54 -32.97
N LEU A 708 18.45 2.21 -32.79
CA LEU A 708 17.17 1.54 -32.54
C LEU A 708 16.63 0.91 -33.83
N SER A 709 16.13 -0.33 -33.73
CA SER A 709 15.53 -1.07 -34.83
C SER A 709 14.13 -0.54 -35.16
N SER A 710 13.75 -0.54 -36.44
CA SER A 710 12.36 -0.27 -36.86
C SER A 710 11.40 -1.43 -36.60
N GLU A 711 11.93 -2.62 -36.29
CA GLU A 711 11.14 -3.84 -36.05
C GLU A 711 10.44 -3.82 -34.68
N ASN A 712 11.02 -3.14 -33.70
CA ASN A 712 10.57 -3.18 -32.31
C ASN A 712 9.89 -1.87 -31.90
N ILE A 713 8.88 -1.99 -31.05
CA ILE A 713 8.42 -0.87 -30.23
C ILE A 713 9.27 -0.85 -28.96
N TYR A 714 9.85 0.30 -28.65
CA TYR A 714 10.59 0.54 -27.42
C TYR A 714 9.68 1.29 -26.46
N SER A 715 9.52 0.82 -25.23
CA SER A 715 8.78 1.53 -24.18
C SER A 715 9.70 1.83 -23.01
N PHE A 716 9.53 2.99 -22.41
CA PHE A 716 10.42 3.51 -21.37
C PHE A 716 9.62 3.96 -20.16
N LYS A 717 10.17 3.71 -18.97
CA LYS A 717 9.76 4.36 -17.72
C LYS A 717 10.98 4.84 -16.97
N ILE A 718 10.83 5.89 -16.19
CA ILE A 718 11.94 6.54 -15.49
C ILE A 718 11.62 6.67 -14.01
N THR A 719 12.62 6.39 -13.18
CA THR A 719 12.57 6.67 -11.74
C THR A 719 13.64 7.70 -11.38
N ALA A 720 13.37 8.48 -10.34
CA ALA A 720 14.32 9.40 -9.72
C ALA A 720 14.94 8.76 -8.47
N LEU A 721 16.23 9.02 -8.25
CA LEU A 721 17.01 8.42 -7.18
C LEU A 721 17.75 9.48 -6.37
N ASN A 722 17.89 9.23 -5.06
CA ASN A 722 18.80 9.94 -4.17
C ASN A 722 19.35 8.97 -3.10
N GLU A 723 20.07 9.50 -2.10
CA GLU A 723 20.67 8.72 -1.02
C GLU A 723 19.64 8.01 -0.11
N GLY A 724 18.36 8.37 -0.25
CA GLY A 724 17.23 7.84 0.53
C GLY A 724 16.42 6.74 -0.15
N GLY A 725 16.52 6.61 -1.48
CA GLY A 725 15.76 5.59 -2.22
C GLY A 725 15.48 5.94 -3.69
N GLU A 726 14.67 5.08 -4.29
CA GLU A 726 14.16 5.18 -5.67
C GLU A 726 12.66 5.54 -5.70
N SER A 727 12.25 6.47 -6.56
CA SER A 727 10.86 6.91 -6.66
C SER A 727 9.94 5.83 -7.26
N PHE A 728 8.63 6.06 -7.21
CA PHE A 728 7.70 5.37 -8.11
C PHE A 728 8.04 5.73 -9.57
N PRO A 729 7.73 4.86 -10.54
CA PRO A 729 8.02 5.13 -11.94
C PRO A 729 7.12 6.23 -12.50
N SER A 730 7.60 6.91 -13.54
CA SER A 730 6.80 7.71 -14.45
C SER A 730 5.72 6.89 -15.17
N GLU A 731 4.85 7.57 -15.91
CA GLU A 731 4.13 6.94 -17.02
C GLU A 731 5.07 6.28 -18.03
N ILE A 732 4.50 5.42 -18.89
CA ILE A 732 5.26 4.69 -19.90
C ILE A 732 5.07 5.35 -21.26
N LEU A 733 6.19 5.81 -21.84
CA LEU A 733 6.21 6.35 -23.19
C LEU A 733 6.86 5.36 -24.15
N SER A 734 6.30 5.28 -25.36
CA SER A 734 6.72 4.36 -26.40
C SER A 734 7.21 5.08 -27.67
N TYR A 735 8.14 4.42 -28.36
CA TYR A 735 8.72 4.86 -29.62
C TYR A 735 8.84 3.69 -30.60
N ARG A 736 8.63 4.00 -31.88
CA ARG A 736 9.02 3.14 -32.98
C ARG A 736 9.54 3.97 -34.14
N LYS A 737 10.72 3.59 -34.65
CA LYS A 737 11.28 4.19 -35.86
C LYS A 737 10.42 3.91 -37.10
N SER A 738 10.25 4.94 -37.94
CA SER A 738 9.61 4.81 -39.26
C SER A 738 10.48 4.02 -40.23
N GLU A 739 9.89 3.07 -40.98
CA GLU A 739 10.62 2.23 -41.95
C GLU A 739 11.13 3.02 -43.17
N ASN A 740 10.35 4.00 -43.63
CA ASN A 740 10.62 4.73 -44.88
C ASN A 740 11.17 6.14 -44.66
N GLY A 741 11.53 6.49 -43.42
CA GLY A 741 11.94 7.86 -43.05
C GLY A 741 10.80 8.88 -43.10
N GLU A 742 9.53 8.43 -43.16
CA GLU A 742 8.38 9.31 -42.98
C GLU A 742 8.36 9.89 -41.56
N LYS A 743 7.83 11.11 -41.43
CA LYS A 743 7.64 11.77 -40.13
C LYS A 743 6.83 10.87 -39.18
N PRO A 744 7.19 10.79 -37.89
CA PRO A 744 6.48 9.97 -36.93
C PRO A 744 5.09 10.57 -36.62
N VAL A 745 4.19 9.71 -36.17
CA VAL A 745 2.98 10.13 -35.45
C VAL A 745 3.40 10.58 -34.05
N LEU A 746 2.88 11.71 -33.58
CA LEU A 746 3.02 12.11 -32.19
C LEU A 746 1.86 11.54 -31.39
N ILE A 747 2.15 10.68 -30.42
CA ILE A 747 1.18 10.20 -29.45
C ILE A 747 1.35 11.01 -28.16
N VAL A 748 0.30 11.65 -27.68
CA VAL A 748 0.30 12.34 -26.39
C VAL A 748 -0.57 11.54 -25.44
N ASN A 749 0.03 11.10 -24.34
CA ASN A 749 -0.70 10.46 -23.26
C ASN A 749 -1.25 11.54 -22.33
N GLY A 750 -2.52 11.86 -22.47
CA GLY A 750 -3.25 12.75 -21.57
C GLY A 750 -4.23 12.01 -20.66
N PHE A 751 -4.07 10.69 -20.52
CA PHE A 751 -4.83 9.91 -19.56
C PHE A 751 -3.96 9.53 -18.36
N ASP A 752 -3.90 10.45 -17.40
CA ASP A 752 -3.20 10.26 -16.12
C ASP A 752 -4.19 10.16 -14.94
N ARG A 753 -5.50 10.31 -15.21
CA ARG A 753 -6.55 10.24 -14.21
C ARG A 753 -6.49 8.95 -13.38
N ILE A 754 -6.44 9.17 -12.07
CA ILE A 754 -6.73 8.22 -11.00
C ILE A 754 -7.64 8.90 -9.98
N ALA A 755 -8.78 8.29 -9.67
CA ALA A 755 -9.85 8.94 -8.90
C ALA A 755 -10.66 7.95 -8.07
N SER A 756 -11.26 8.44 -6.99
CA SER A 756 -12.29 7.71 -6.24
C SER A 756 -13.58 7.57 -7.06
N PRO A 757 -14.43 6.57 -6.78
CA PRO A 757 -15.79 6.53 -7.33
C PRO A 757 -16.60 7.79 -7.00
N GLN A 758 -17.58 8.14 -7.82
CA GLN A 758 -18.43 9.30 -7.58
C GLN A 758 -19.19 9.17 -6.26
N GLY A 759 -18.83 10.01 -5.28
CA GLY A 759 -19.58 10.15 -4.04
C GLY A 759 -20.72 11.16 -4.16
N PHE A 760 -21.77 11.00 -3.36
CA PHE A 760 -22.77 12.04 -3.10
C PHE A 760 -23.20 12.02 -1.63
N ASP A 761 -23.68 13.17 -1.15
CA ASP A 761 -24.28 13.32 0.18
C ASP A 761 -25.34 14.44 0.15
N ASP A 762 -26.60 14.09 0.38
CA ASP A 762 -27.71 15.05 0.48
C ASP A 762 -28.21 15.24 1.94
N GLY A 763 -27.50 14.67 2.91
CA GLY A 763 -27.83 14.66 4.33
C GLY A 763 -28.84 13.58 4.74
N LYS A 764 -29.61 13.00 3.82
CA LYS A 764 -30.47 11.83 4.08
C LYS A 764 -29.86 10.56 3.48
N TYR A 765 -29.39 10.65 2.24
CA TYR A 765 -28.74 9.60 1.50
C TYR A 765 -27.29 9.97 1.22
N ALA A 766 -26.38 9.01 1.36
CA ALA A 766 -24.97 9.20 1.04
C ALA A 766 -24.31 7.90 0.61
N GLY A 767 -23.32 7.99 -0.28
CA GLY A 767 -22.59 6.82 -0.75
C GLY A 767 -21.92 7.01 -2.09
N PHE A 768 -21.41 5.90 -2.63
CA PHE A 768 -20.80 5.85 -3.95
C PHE A 768 -21.81 5.42 -5.02
N ASN A 769 -21.89 6.20 -6.11
CA ASN A 769 -22.75 5.92 -7.24
C ASN A 769 -21.92 5.55 -8.48
N SER A 770 -21.50 4.30 -8.55
CA SER A 770 -20.68 3.76 -9.64
C SER A 770 -21.35 3.84 -11.02
N ALA A 771 -22.67 4.05 -11.08
CA ALA A 771 -23.37 4.24 -12.35
C ALA A 771 -23.13 5.63 -12.97
N VAL A 772 -22.56 6.56 -12.21
CA VAL A 772 -22.18 7.91 -12.70
C VAL A 772 -20.71 7.95 -13.10
N ASP A 773 -19.83 7.45 -12.24
CA ASP A 773 -18.38 7.35 -12.45
C ASP A 773 -17.86 6.36 -11.39
N GLU A 774 -17.20 5.30 -11.82
CA GLU A 774 -16.67 4.28 -10.91
C GLU A 774 -15.29 4.62 -10.33
N GLY A 775 -14.74 5.76 -10.77
CA GLY A 775 -13.37 6.16 -10.47
C GLY A 775 -12.37 5.35 -11.28
N VAL A 776 -11.10 5.71 -11.17
CA VAL A 776 -10.02 5.07 -11.90
C VAL A 776 -8.94 4.65 -10.91
N ALA A 777 -8.73 3.35 -10.74
CA ALA A 777 -7.71 2.84 -9.85
C ALA A 777 -6.29 3.05 -10.40
N TYR A 778 -5.29 3.11 -9.53
CA TYR A 778 -3.90 3.07 -9.94
C TYR A 778 -3.54 1.64 -10.38
N LYS A 779 -3.37 1.41 -11.69
CA LYS A 779 -3.10 0.13 -12.35
C LYS A 779 -4.21 -0.91 -12.26
N ARG A 780 -4.68 -1.23 -11.05
CA ARG A 780 -5.75 -2.21 -10.80
C ARG A 780 -6.40 -2.00 -9.45
N ASN A 781 -7.66 -2.38 -9.34
CA ASN A 781 -8.39 -2.50 -8.09
C ASN A 781 -8.48 -3.98 -7.69
N ILE A 782 -8.12 -4.29 -6.45
CA ILE A 782 -8.16 -5.63 -5.86
C ILE A 782 -9.05 -5.70 -4.61
N ALA A 783 -9.85 -4.67 -4.36
CA ALA A 783 -10.64 -4.50 -3.14
C ALA A 783 -12.11 -4.15 -3.38
N TYR A 784 -12.54 -4.07 -4.64
CA TYR A 784 -13.94 -3.80 -4.98
C TYR A 784 -14.80 -5.05 -4.81
N VAL A 785 -15.81 -4.97 -3.95
CA VAL A 785 -16.69 -6.11 -3.63
C VAL A 785 -17.98 -6.11 -4.46
N GLY A 786 -18.41 -4.93 -4.92
CA GLY A 786 -19.63 -4.72 -5.69
C GLY A 786 -20.29 -3.37 -5.38
N ASP A 787 -21.33 -3.02 -6.13
CA ASP A 787 -22.01 -1.73 -5.98
C ASP A 787 -22.70 -1.57 -4.62
N GLN A 788 -22.73 -0.33 -4.11
CA GLN A 788 -23.54 0.03 -2.95
C GLN A 788 -25.03 -0.03 -3.31
N TYR A 789 -25.84 -0.66 -2.46
CA TYR A 789 -27.30 -0.73 -2.64
C TYR A 789 -28.09 -0.02 -1.53
N ASP A 790 -27.48 0.18 -0.35
CA ASP A 790 -28.13 0.93 0.74
C ASP A 790 -27.47 2.29 0.94
N PHE A 791 -28.19 3.34 0.57
CA PHE A 791 -27.75 4.73 0.68
C PHE A 791 -28.40 5.46 1.86
N ASP A 792 -29.39 4.89 2.55
CA ASP A 792 -30.14 5.60 3.58
C ASP A 792 -29.36 5.62 4.89
N ARG A 793 -28.98 6.83 5.35
CA ARG A 793 -28.27 7.04 6.61
C ARG A 793 -29.04 6.53 7.84
N LYS A 794 -30.36 6.30 7.71
CA LYS A 794 -31.21 5.77 8.79
C LYS A 794 -31.29 4.25 8.80
N SER A 795 -30.78 3.57 7.78
CA SER A 795 -30.73 2.10 7.77
C SER A 795 -29.88 1.61 8.94
N PRO A 796 -30.47 0.87 9.90
CA PRO A 796 -29.76 0.45 11.09
C PRO A 796 -28.77 -0.67 10.76
N TRP A 797 -27.60 -0.64 11.40
CA TRP A 797 -26.72 -1.80 11.45
C TRP A 797 -27.34 -2.89 12.32
N LEU A 798 -27.46 -4.11 11.80
CA LEU A 798 -27.95 -5.27 12.53
C LEU A 798 -26.81 -6.24 12.87
N ASP A 799 -26.04 -6.61 11.84
CA ASP A 799 -24.83 -7.42 11.91
C ASP A 799 -23.98 -7.21 10.63
N ASP A 800 -22.90 -7.96 10.45
CA ASP A 800 -22.02 -7.81 9.29
C ASP A 800 -22.64 -8.30 7.96
N ASP A 801 -23.66 -9.16 8.01
CA ASP A 801 -24.41 -9.62 6.84
C ASP A 801 -25.52 -8.61 6.47
N ALA A 802 -25.99 -7.80 7.43
CA ALA A 802 -26.98 -6.74 7.27
C ALA A 802 -26.50 -5.42 7.91
N SER A 803 -25.54 -4.78 7.23
CA SER A 803 -24.76 -3.66 7.77
C SER A 803 -25.46 -2.29 7.72
N GLY A 804 -26.54 -2.14 6.96
CA GLY A 804 -27.33 -0.91 6.86
C GLY A 804 -26.70 0.11 5.92
N HIS A 805 -26.60 1.39 6.34
CA HIS A 805 -26.04 2.44 5.49
C HIS A 805 -24.64 2.06 4.97
N GLY A 806 -24.48 2.10 3.65
CA GLY A 806 -23.24 1.73 2.99
C GLY A 806 -23.22 0.29 2.47
N SER A 807 -24.19 -0.57 2.79
CA SER A 807 -24.18 -1.97 2.36
C SER A 807 -23.98 -2.12 0.85
N SER A 808 -23.07 -3.03 0.48
CA SER A 808 -22.67 -3.31 -0.89
C SER A 808 -22.85 -4.77 -1.27
N TYR A 809 -22.97 -5.03 -2.57
CA TYR A 809 -22.93 -6.38 -3.13
C TYR A 809 -21.55 -7.04 -2.94
N ALA A 810 -21.45 -8.33 -3.28
CA ALA A 810 -20.28 -9.18 -3.10
C ALA A 810 -19.87 -9.92 -4.39
N ASP A 811 -20.41 -9.52 -5.53
CA ASP A 811 -20.31 -10.23 -6.82
C ASP A 811 -18.98 -10.00 -7.55
N GLN A 812 -18.09 -9.18 -7.00
CA GLN A 812 -16.81 -8.81 -7.61
C GLN A 812 -15.59 -9.11 -6.74
N GLU A 813 -15.78 -9.63 -5.52
CA GLU A 813 -14.71 -9.86 -4.54
C GLU A 813 -13.54 -10.72 -5.04
N GLU A 814 -13.74 -11.59 -6.02
CA GLU A 814 -12.68 -12.50 -6.51
C GLU A 814 -11.95 -11.97 -7.74
N LYS A 815 -12.35 -10.79 -8.25
CA LYS A 815 -11.88 -10.27 -9.53
C LYS A 815 -10.87 -9.16 -9.33
N ILE A 816 -9.92 -9.11 -10.24
CA ILE A 816 -9.03 -7.97 -10.43
C ILE A 816 -9.68 -7.06 -11.47
N ILE A 817 -9.77 -5.77 -11.19
CA ILE A 817 -10.36 -4.80 -12.12
C ILE A 817 -9.26 -3.89 -12.62
N ALA A 818 -9.13 -3.77 -13.95
CA ALA A 818 -8.16 -2.89 -14.57
C ALA A 818 -8.42 -1.42 -14.20
N GLY A 819 -7.34 -0.71 -13.85
CA GLY A 819 -7.33 0.74 -13.69
C GLY A 819 -6.47 1.41 -14.77
N ASN A 820 -5.92 2.58 -14.46
CA ASN A 820 -4.99 3.27 -15.35
C ASN A 820 -3.63 2.55 -15.36
N SER A 821 -3.26 1.94 -16.50
CA SER A 821 -1.98 1.24 -16.67
C SER A 821 -0.81 2.17 -16.98
N PHE A 822 -1.10 3.40 -17.41
CA PHE A 822 -0.15 4.40 -17.92
C PHE A 822 0.68 3.95 -19.12
N ASP A 823 0.17 2.97 -19.90
CA ASP A 823 0.89 2.31 -21.00
C ASP A 823 0.13 2.37 -22.34
N TYR A 824 -0.80 3.30 -22.46
CA TYR A 824 -1.63 3.44 -23.66
C TYR A 824 -0.88 3.91 -24.92
N PRO A 825 0.25 4.66 -24.84
CA PRO A 825 1.09 4.90 -26.02
C PRO A 825 1.57 3.62 -26.71
N TYR A 826 1.79 2.53 -25.97
CA TYR A 826 2.10 1.23 -26.54
C TYR A 826 0.90 0.68 -27.32
N VAL A 827 -0.30 0.70 -26.73
CA VAL A 827 -1.54 0.16 -27.34
C VAL A 827 -1.90 0.89 -28.64
N HIS A 828 -1.84 2.22 -28.65
CA HIS A 828 -2.04 3.04 -29.86
C HIS A 828 -0.89 2.83 -30.86
N GLY A 829 0.34 2.80 -30.36
CA GLY A 829 1.55 2.55 -31.13
C GLY A 829 1.55 1.22 -31.87
N GLU A 830 0.99 0.15 -31.30
CA GLU A 830 0.80 -1.12 -31.99
C GLU A 830 -0.11 -1.00 -33.22
N ALA A 831 -1.21 -0.26 -33.10
CA ALA A 831 -2.13 -0.01 -34.22
C ALA A 831 -1.51 0.90 -35.29
N ILE A 832 -0.71 1.89 -34.88
CA ILE A 832 0.07 2.77 -35.78
C ILE A 832 1.17 1.98 -36.50
N LYS A 833 1.84 1.06 -35.80
CA LYS A 833 2.82 0.14 -36.40
C LYS A 833 2.15 -0.73 -37.47
N ALA A 834 0.97 -1.27 -37.20
CA ALA A 834 0.24 -2.14 -38.12
C ALA A 834 -0.13 -1.45 -39.45
N VAL A 835 -0.22 -0.12 -39.47
CA VAL A 835 -0.49 0.68 -40.68
C VAL A 835 0.77 1.16 -41.40
N GLY A 836 1.96 0.81 -40.90
CA GLY A 836 3.25 1.10 -41.53
C GLY A 836 3.93 2.40 -41.07
N TYR A 837 3.42 3.07 -40.04
CA TYR A 837 3.98 4.34 -39.55
C TYR A 837 4.89 4.11 -38.33
N GLY A 838 5.87 5.01 -38.16
CA GLY A 838 6.61 5.19 -36.91
C GLY A 838 5.90 6.18 -36.00
N PHE A 839 6.30 6.22 -34.72
CA PHE A 839 5.73 7.14 -33.75
C PHE A 839 6.71 7.48 -32.62
N VAL A 840 6.51 8.66 -32.03
CA VAL A 840 7.10 9.09 -30.76
C VAL A 840 5.96 9.40 -29.79
N SER A 841 6.25 9.42 -28.49
CA SER A 841 5.25 9.83 -27.51
C SER A 841 5.78 10.81 -26.46
N MET A 842 4.86 11.55 -25.86
CA MET A 842 5.12 12.47 -24.76
C MET A 842 3.93 12.54 -23.78
N SER A 843 4.24 12.92 -22.55
CA SER A 843 3.28 13.37 -21.54
C SER A 843 2.47 14.56 -22.04
N ASP A 844 1.28 14.74 -21.47
CA ASP A 844 0.49 15.95 -21.64
C ASP A 844 1.21 17.20 -21.14
N GLU A 845 1.93 17.17 -20.01
CA GLU A 845 2.64 18.37 -19.52
C GLU A 845 3.76 18.80 -20.50
N SER A 846 4.40 17.84 -21.16
CA SER A 846 5.35 18.14 -22.24
C SER A 846 4.67 18.78 -23.45
N PHE A 847 3.50 18.26 -23.83
CA PHE A 847 2.72 18.79 -24.94
C PHE A 847 2.21 20.21 -24.64
N GLU A 848 1.67 20.43 -23.45
CA GLU A 848 1.19 21.71 -22.93
C GLU A 848 2.30 22.78 -22.87
N SER A 849 3.54 22.38 -22.61
CA SER A 849 4.69 23.30 -22.61
C SER A 849 4.92 23.99 -23.96
N GLY A 850 4.42 23.41 -25.06
CA GLY A 850 4.54 23.95 -26.41
C GLY A 850 5.94 23.90 -27.02
N ASN A 851 6.90 23.23 -26.39
CA ASN A 851 8.30 23.12 -26.83
C ASN A 851 8.52 21.98 -27.86
N TRP A 852 7.73 22.00 -28.93
CA TRP A 852 7.72 21.06 -30.05
C TRP A 852 7.24 21.79 -31.32
N GLU A 853 7.53 21.28 -32.51
CA GLU A 853 7.08 21.88 -33.77
C GLU A 853 6.09 20.96 -34.50
N ALA A 854 4.91 21.48 -34.85
CA ALA A 854 3.86 20.69 -35.49
C ALA A 854 4.33 20.05 -36.81
N SER A 855 5.24 20.74 -37.51
CA SER A 855 5.83 20.28 -38.77
C SER A 855 6.66 19.01 -38.63
N ASP A 856 7.06 18.61 -37.42
CA ASP A 856 7.91 17.44 -37.22
C ASP A 856 7.11 16.13 -37.26
N TYR A 857 5.78 16.22 -37.18
CA TYR A 857 4.90 15.07 -37.04
C TYR A 857 3.97 14.89 -38.24
N LYS A 858 3.63 13.63 -38.54
CA LYS A 858 2.69 13.26 -39.60
C LYS A 858 1.23 13.43 -39.18
N ALA A 859 0.95 13.15 -37.91
CA ALA A 859 -0.35 13.25 -37.26
C ALA A 859 -0.15 13.39 -35.75
N LEU A 860 -1.15 13.91 -35.04
CA LEU A 860 -1.25 13.96 -33.59
C LEU A 860 -2.33 12.99 -33.13
N ASP A 861 -2.02 12.13 -32.18
CA ASP A 861 -2.93 11.20 -31.50
C ASP A 861 -2.97 11.54 -30.01
N LEU A 862 -4.08 12.10 -29.56
CA LEU A 862 -4.31 12.51 -28.17
C LEU A 862 -5.19 11.48 -27.45
N ILE A 863 -4.60 10.82 -26.47
CA ILE A 863 -5.23 9.79 -25.65
C ILE A 863 -5.76 10.46 -24.39
N PHE A 864 -7.09 10.51 -24.23
CA PHE A 864 -7.73 11.01 -23.01
C PHE A 864 -8.43 9.93 -22.22
N GLY A 865 -8.50 8.67 -22.65
CA GLY A 865 -9.04 7.59 -21.81
C GLY A 865 -10.32 7.96 -21.06
N GLU A 866 -10.27 7.84 -19.72
CA GLU A 866 -11.32 8.34 -18.81
C GLU A 866 -10.98 9.69 -18.15
N GLU A 867 -10.02 10.43 -18.69
CA GLU A 867 -9.65 11.79 -18.26
C GLU A 867 -10.90 12.66 -18.17
N LYS A 868 -11.07 13.33 -17.03
CA LYS A 868 -12.29 14.07 -16.70
C LYS A 868 -12.07 14.94 -15.47
N THR A 869 -12.53 16.20 -15.54
CA THR A 869 -12.51 17.12 -14.40
C THR A 869 -13.10 16.45 -13.16
N THR A 870 -12.26 16.23 -12.15
CA THR A 870 -12.65 15.53 -10.92
C THR A 870 -12.58 16.49 -9.74
N LYS A 871 -13.70 16.61 -9.02
CA LYS A 871 -13.86 17.47 -7.83
C LYS A 871 -14.16 16.63 -6.61
N ARG A 872 -13.56 17.01 -5.48
CA ARG A 872 -13.78 16.38 -4.18
C ARG A 872 -15.11 16.80 -3.58
N LEU A 873 -15.78 15.83 -2.97
CA LEU A 873 -16.99 16.05 -2.17
C LEU A 873 -16.65 16.63 -0.78
N TYR A 874 -15.58 16.13 -0.14
CA TYR A 874 -15.14 16.55 1.20
C TYR A 874 -13.70 17.08 1.18
N GLY A 875 -13.40 17.97 2.12
CA GLY A 875 -12.06 18.50 2.35
C GLY A 875 -11.71 19.71 1.49
N LYS A 876 -10.43 19.83 1.13
CA LYS A 876 -9.92 20.92 0.31
C LYS A 876 -10.47 20.83 -1.11
N GLU A 877 -10.96 21.97 -1.60
CA GLU A 877 -11.35 22.11 -3.00
C GLU A 877 -10.17 21.75 -3.93
N ASN A 878 -10.49 21.02 -4.97
CA ASN A 878 -9.59 20.65 -6.05
C ASN A 878 -10.35 20.70 -7.39
N LYS A 879 -9.59 20.71 -8.47
CA LYS A 879 -10.10 20.58 -9.84
C LYS A 879 -9.00 19.89 -10.64
N ASP A 880 -8.91 18.58 -10.45
CA ASP A 880 -7.87 17.77 -11.07
C ASP A 880 -8.37 17.21 -12.42
N PHE A 881 -7.46 16.74 -13.28
CA PHE A 881 -7.80 15.94 -14.46
C PHE A 881 -8.68 16.67 -15.49
N THR A 882 -8.57 18.01 -15.58
CA THR A 882 -9.33 18.81 -16.54
C THR A 882 -8.73 18.64 -17.93
N ILE A 883 -9.51 18.15 -18.91
CA ILE A 883 -9.03 17.93 -20.28
C ILE A 883 -8.65 19.27 -20.93
N TYR A 884 -9.53 20.27 -20.83
CA TYR A 884 -9.37 21.53 -21.55
C TYR A 884 -8.76 22.63 -20.67
N THR A 885 -7.56 22.39 -20.14
CA THR A 885 -6.76 23.46 -19.52
C THR A 885 -6.43 24.56 -20.55
N PRO A 886 -6.20 25.81 -20.13
CA PRO A 886 -5.75 26.87 -21.04
C PRO A 886 -4.51 26.48 -21.86
N GLU A 887 -3.60 25.75 -21.24
CA GLU A 887 -2.35 25.24 -21.82
C GLU A 887 -2.61 24.14 -22.85
N MET A 888 -3.45 23.14 -22.55
CA MET A 888 -3.85 22.09 -23.48
C MET A 888 -4.55 22.67 -24.71
N VAL A 889 -5.51 23.57 -24.51
CA VAL A 889 -6.22 24.24 -25.60
C VAL A 889 -5.24 25.02 -26.50
N LYS A 890 -4.27 25.72 -25.90
CA LYS A 890 -3.24 26.43 -26.65
C LYS A 890 -2.34 25.47 -27.45
N ALA A 891 -1.98 24.32 -26.87
CA ALA A 891 -1.18 23.30 -27.54
C ALA A 891 -1.93 22.66 -28.72
N ILE A 892 -3.20 22.28 -28.54
CA ILE A 892 -4.05 21.77 -29.61
C ILE A 892 -4.21 22.80 -30.73
N ARG A 893 -4.49 24.08 -30.39
CA ARG A 893 -4.56 25.18 -31.36
C ARG A 893 -3.29 25.33 -32.16
N LYS A 894 -2.13 25.31 -31.49
CA LYS A 894 -0.82 25.36 -32.15
C LYS A 894 -0.68 24.24 -33.19
N TYR A 895 -1.17 23.04 -32.90
CA TYR A 895 -1.12 21.92 -33.84
C TYR A 895 -2.10 22.07 -35.01
N ILE A 896 -3.39 22.29 -34.76
CA ILE A 896 -4.43 22.29 -35.82
C ILE A 896 -4.29 23.48 -36.79
N GLN A 897 -3.65 24.57 -36.36
CA GLN A 897 -3.35 25.72 -37.23
C GLN A 897 -2.16 25.49 -38.16
N SER A 898 -1.45 24.37 -38.02
CA SER A 898 -0.35 24.00 -38.92
C SER A 898 -0.88 23.48 -40.26
N LYS A 899 -0.06 23.61 -41.30
CA LYS A 899 -0.43 23.17 -42.65
C LYS A 899 -0.59 21.64 -42.68
N GLU A 900 -1.71 21.17 -43.23
CA GLU A 900 -2.02 19.73 -43.39
C GLU A 900 -2.12 18.97 -42.04
N ALA A 901 -2.51 19.64 -40.96
CA ALA A 901 -2.67 19.04 -39.65
C ALA A 901 -3.68 17.88 -39.65
N LYS A 902 -3.34 16.81 -38.92
CA LYS A 902 -4.12 15.57 -38.80
C LYS A 902 -4.24 15.17 -37.34
N LEU A 903 -5.46 15.14 -36.81
CA LEU A 903 -5.71 14.95 -35.39
C LEU A 903 -6.59 13.72 -35.13
N ILE A 904 -6.16 12.86 -34.21
CA ILE A 904 -6.97 11.85 -33.56
C ILE A 904 -7.17 12.29 -32.11
N LEU A 905 -8.41 12.28 -31.64
CA LEU A 905 -8.79 12.60 -30.27
C LEU A 905 -9.72 11.49 -29.77
N SER A 906 -9.39 10.82 -28.68
CA SER A 906 -10.24 9.75 -28.14
C SER A 906 -10.34 9.79 -26.62
N GLY A 907 -11.54 9.62 -26.09
CA GLY A 907 -11.80 9.58 -24.65
C GLY A 907 -13.30 9.45 -24.34
N ALA A 908 -13.62 8.96 -23.14
CA ALA A 908 -15.00 8.76 -22.69
C ALA A 908 -15.73 10.06 -22.38
N TYR A 909 -15.00 11.12 -21.99
CA TYR A 909 -15.56 12.34 -21.40
C TYR A 909 -15.20 13.64 -22.13
N LEU A 910 -14.79 13.58 -23.41
CA LEU A 910 -14.41 14.76 -24.19
C LEU A 910 -15.50 15.83 -24.24
N GLY A 911 -16.76 15.46 -24.48
CA GLY A 911 -17.88 16.39 -24.47
C GLY A 911 -18.42 16.67 -23.07
N THR A 912 -18.35 15.70 -22.16
CA THR A 912 -18.72 15.87 -20.75
C THR A 912 -17.88 16.96 -20.09
N ASP A 913 -16.56 16.94 -20.27
CA ASP A 913 -15.65 17.90 -19.66
C ASP A 913 -15.89 19.34 -20.16
N VAL A 914 -16.30 19.52 -21.43
CA VAL A 914 -16.72 20.83 -21.97
C VAL A 914 -17.87 21.44 -21.15
N VAL A 915 -18.80 20.61 -20.68
CA VAL A 915 -19.93 21.06 -19.87
C VAL A 915 -19.54 21.21 -18.40
N GLU A 916 -18.85 20.21 -17.84
CA GLU A 916 -18.50 20.17 -16.41
C GLU A 916 -17.44 21.22 -16.00
N CYS A 917 -16.55 21.59 -16.92
CA CYS A 917 -15.57 22.66 -16.67
C CYS A 917 -16.24 24.04 -16.54
N GLY A 918 -17.44 24.22 -17.13
CA GLY A 918 -18.27 25.42 -17.02
C GLY A 918 -17.78 26.65 -17.77
N ASP A 919 -16.80 26.50 -18.67
CA ASP A 919 -16.17 27.61 -19.40
C ASP A 919 -16.75 27.74 -20.82
N THR A 920 -17.40 28.88 -21.09
CA THR A 920 -17.98 29.19 -22.39
C THR A 920 -16.94 29.25 -23.52
N LEU A 921 -15.68 29.59 -23.22
CA LEU A 921 -14.60 29.61 -24.21
C LEU A 921 -14.22 28.19 -24.65
N ILE A 922 -14.31 27.21 -23.74
CA ILE A 922 -14.06 25.80 -24.05
C ILE A 922 -15.18 25.25 -24.92
N LYS A 923 -16.43 25.62 -24.63
CA LYS A 923 -17.56 25.28 -25.52
C LYS A 923 -17.36 25.86 -26.92
N GLU A 924 -16.96 27.12 -27.04
CA GLU A 924 -16.68 27.71 -28.35
C GLU A 924 -15.50 27.02 -29.05
N PHE A 925 -14.46 26.64 -28.33
CA PHE A 925 -13.33 25.89 -28.86
C PHE A 925 -13.77 24.53 -29.42
N ALA A 926 -14.53 23.75 -28.65
CA ALA A 926 -15.06 22.46 -29.09
C ALA A 926 -15.94 22.57 -30.35
N GLU A 927 -16.85 23.54 -30.38
CA GLU A 927 -17.81 23.70 -31.47
C GLU A 927 -17.19 24.33 -32.73
N LYS A 928 -16.36 25.38 -32.57
CA LYS A 928 -15.84 26.18 -33.69
C LYS A 928 -14.51 25.69 -34.23
N GLU A 929 -13.68 25.09 -33.38
CA GLU A 929 -12.32 24.68 -33.74
C GLU A 929 -12.19 23.16 -33.83
N LEU A 930 -12.77 22.39 -32.90
CA LEU A 930 -12.76 20.91 -32.94
C LEU A 930 -13.96 20.30 -33.67
N HIS A 931 -14.94 21.11 -34.06
CA HIS A 931 -16.09 20.71 -34.87
C HIS A 931 -17.00 19.63 -34.27
N PHE A 932 -17.08 19.54 -32.95
CA PHE A 932 -18.03 18.65 -32.28
C PHE A 932 -18.82 19.37 -31.20
N LEU A 933 -19.94 18.77 -30.82
CA LEU A 933 -20.80 19.25 -29.76
C LEU A 933 -21.24 18.07 -28.89
N PHE A 934 -21.31 18.29 -27.57
CA PHE A 934 -21.77 17.28 -26.62
C PHE A 934 -23.30 17.08 -26.66
N ARG A 935 -23.74 15.82 -26.51
CA ARG A 935 -25.16 15.45 -26.35
C ARG A 935 -25.45 14.78 -25.02
N THR A 936 -24.72 13.72 -24.68
CA THR A 936 -24.94 12.95 -23.44
C THR A 936 -23.76 12.00 -23.18
N ASN A 937 -23.44 11.77 -21.91
CA ASN A 937 -22.46 10.78 -21.43
C ASN A 937 -23.08 9.41 -21.13
N TYR A 938 -24.37 9.23 -21.42
CA TYR A 938 -25.06 7.94 -21.33
C TYR A 938 -25.26 7.38 -22.74
N ALA A 939 -24.19 7.39 -23.54
CA ALA A 939 -24.31 7.10 -24.96
C ALA A 939 -24.50 5.61 -25.23
N SER A 940 -23.83 4.71 -24.51
CA SER A 940 -23.95 3.26 -24.71
C SER A 940 -23.64 2.47 -23.43
N LYS A 941 -24.33 1.33 -23.27
CA LYS A 941 -23.99 0.28 -22.29
C LYS A 941 -23.45 -1.00 -22.93
N SER A 942 -23.43 -1.09 -24.26
CA SER A 942 -22.99 -2.29 -24.99
C SER A 942 -21.57 -2.15 -25.55
N GLY A 943 -21.08 -0.92 -25.68
CA GLY A 943 -19.82 -0.61 -26.36
C GLY A 943 -19.85 -0.79 -27.89
N ALA A 944 -20.96 -1.26 -28.47
CA ALA A 944 -21.01 -1.65 -29.88
C ALA A 944 -21.20 -0.43 -30.80
N ILE A 945 -20.32 -0.27 -31.78
CA ILE A 945 -20.25 0.89 -32.68
C ILE A 945 -20.10 0.47 -34.15
N SER A 946 -20.61 1.30 -35.08
CA SER A 946 -20.47 1.06 -36.52
C SER A 946 -20.53 2.34 -37.35
N HIS A 947 -20.02 2.28 -38.58
CA HIS A 947 -20.01 3.44 -39.49
C HIS A 947 -21.40 3.71 -40.11
N PRO A 948 -21.88 4.97 -40.13
CA PRO A 948 -23.12 5.34 -40.81
C PRO A 948 -22.95 5.37 -42.33
N ASN A 949 -24.08 5.31 -43.05
CA ASN A 949 -24.09 5.30 -44.51
C ASN A 949 -23.36 6.47 -45.17
N GLU A 950 -23.36 7.65 -44.53
CA GLU A 950 -22.76 8.87 -45.08
C GLU A 950 -21.24 8.77 -45.29
N VAL A 951 -20.56 7.92 -44.52
CA VAL A 951 -19.11 7.73 -44.59
C VAL A 951 -18.74 6.34 -45.15
N LYS A 952 -19.73 5.52 -45.55
CA LYS A 952 -19.54 4.12 -45.94
C LYS A 952 -18.65 3.89 -47.15
N GLU A 953 -18.55 4.86 -48.05
CA GLU A 953 -17.62 4.78 -49.20
C GLU A 953 -16.16 4.64 -48.74
N ASN A 954 -15.85 5.22 -47.58
CA ASN A 954 -14.49 5.34 -47.06
C ASN A 954 -14.26 4.51 -45.79
N PHE A 955 -15.33 4.20 -45.05
CA PHE A 955 -15.28 3.56 -43.75
C PHE A 955 -16.35 2.48 -43.60
N THR A 956 -15.94 1.26 -43.27
CA THR A 956 -16.85 0.12 -43.01
C THR A 956 -16.37 -0.61 -41.76
N GLY A 957 -17.15 -1.54 -41.21
CA GLY A 957 -16.77 -2.27 -40.00
C GLY A 957 -17.71 -2.02 -38.82
N ASN A 958 -17.66 -2.95 -37.86
CA ASN A 958 -18.35 -2.88 -36.58
C ASN A 958 -17.32 -3.23 -35.51
N TYR A 959 -17.37 -2.51 -34.39
CA TYR A 959 -16.40 -2.67 -33.31
C TYR A 959 -17.12 -2.70 -31.96
N GLN A 960 -16.40 -3.12 -30.93
CA GLN A 960 -16.89 -3.08 -29.56
C GLN A 960 -15.77 -2.68 -28.60
N PHE A 961 -16.05 -1.70 -27.75
CA PHE A 961 -15.18 -1.36 -26.61
C PHE A 961 -15.68 -1.99 -25.30
N GLU A 962 -14.79 -2.06 -24.31
CA GLU A 962 -15.10 -2.66 -23.01
C GLU A 962 -16.00 -1.76 -22.16
N THR A 963 -17.12 -2.32 -21.70
CA THR A 963 -18.14 -1.65 -20.89
C THR A 963 -18.51 -2.47 -19.65
N GLY A 964 -17.91 -3.65 -19.49
CA GLY A 964 -17.96 -4.49 -18.30
C GLY A 964 -16.60 -4.54 -17.61
N LEU A 965 -16.59 -5.02 -16.37
CA LEU A 965 -15.36 -5.19 -15.59
C LEU A 965 -14.47 -6.26 -16.23
N ASN A 966 -13.18 -5.96 -16.36
CA ASN A 966 -12.18 -6.80 -17.00
C ASN A 966 -10.81 -6.62 -16.31
N GLU A 967 -9.96 -7.64 -16.35
CA GLU A 967 -8.65 -7.64 -15.67
C GLU A 967 -7.56 -6.86 -16.42
N GLN A 968 -7.72 -6.66 -17.74
CA GLN A 968 -6.71 -6.08 -18.64
C GLN A 968 -7.15 -4.75 -19.27
N ILE A 969 -8.43 -4.60 -19.60
CA ILE A 969 -8.99 -3.39 -20.23
C ILE A 969 -9.93 -2.73 -19.21
N TYR A 970 -9.69 -1.46 -18.89
CA TYR A 970 -10.58 -0.74 -17.99
C TYR A 970 -11.97 -0.57 -18.62
N LYS A 971 -12.99 -0.55 -17.77
CA LYS A 971 -14.38 -0.41 -18.19
C LYS A 971 -14.64 1.04 -18.57
N VAL A 972 -15.45 1.25 -19.61
CA VAL A 972 -15.98 2.56 -19.99
C VAL A 972 -17.46 2.64 -19.59
N GLU A 973 -17.76 3.21 -18.43
CA GLU A 973 -19.11 3.24 -17.88
C GLU A 973 -20.03 4.29 -18.51
N ALA A 974 -19.47 5.43 -18.93
CA ALA A 974 -20.25 6.60 -19.38
C ALA A 974 -19.62 7.26 -20.63
N PRO A 975 -19.62 6.57 -21.79
CA PRO A 975 -19.10 7.11 -23.03
C PRO A 975 -19.97 8.26 -23.58
N ASP A 976 -19.33 9.21 -24.27
CA ASP A 976 -19.93 10.41 -24.81
C ASP A 976 -20.56 10.24 -26.20
N ALA A 977 -21.77 10.75 -26.36
CA ALA A 977 -22.36 11.04 -27.65
C ALA A 977 -22.00 12.46 -28.08
N ILE A 978 -21.31 12.58 -29.21
CA ILE A 978 -20.87 13.85 -29.80
C ILE A 978 -21.35 13.98 -31.25
N GLU A 979 -21.89 15.13 -31.63
CA GLU A 979 -22.40 15.38 -33.00
C GLU A 979 -21.51 16.39 -33.73
N PRO A 980 -21.43 16.32 -35.08
CA PRO A 980 -20.61 17.23 -35.88
C PRO A 980 -21.16 18.67 -35.87
N VAL A 981 -20.26 19.65 -35.90
CA VAL A 981 -20.56 21.08 -36.07
C VAL A 981 -19.85 21.63 -37.31
N GLY A 982 -20.62 22.22 -38.23
CA GLY A 982 -20.09 22.89 -39.41
C GLY A 982 -20.19 22.06 -40.69
N LYS A 983 -19.85 22.67 -41.84
CA LYS A 983 -20.12 22.14 -43.18
C LYS A 983 -19.29 20.89 -43.54
N ASN A 984 -18.08 20.80 -43.00
CA ASN A 984 -17.11 19.76 -43.34
C ASN A 984 -17.01 18.66 -42.26
N ALA A 985 -17.86 18.73 -41.23
CA ALA A 985 -17.92 17.75 -40.16
C ALA A 985 -19.08 16.77 -40.40
N LYS A 986 -18.84 15.48 -40.17
CA LYS A 986 -19.83 14.40 -40.34
C LYS A 986 -19.77 13.42 -39.19
N VAL A 987 -20.85 12.64 -39.01
CA VAL A 987 -20.85 11.52 -38.06
C VAL A 987 -19.92 10.43 -38.59
N PHE A 988 -18.92 10.06 -37.78
CA PHE A 988 -17.93 9.05 -38.12
C PHE A 988 -18.38 7.64 -37.73
N LEU A 989 -18.90 7.50 -36.52
CA LEU A 989 -19.36 6.24 -35.92
C LEU A 989 -20.69 6.47 -35.21
N ARG A 990 -21.52 5.43 -35.08
CA ARG A 990 -22.75 5.43 -34.29
C ARG A 990 -22.75 4.28 -33.31
N TYR A 991 -23.29 4.50 -32.12
CA TYR A 991 -23.64 3.42 -31.20
C TYR A 991 -24.76 2.58 -31.79
N THR A 992 -24.51 1.30 -32.01
CA THR A 992 -25.39 0.42 -32.80
C THR A 992 -26.78 0.25 -32.18
N ASN A 993 -26.89 0.25 -30.84
CA ASN A 993 -28.14 -0.01 -30.14
C ASN A 993 -29.13 1.17 -30.13
N ASN A 994 -28.66 2.42 -30.23
CA ASN A 994 -29.53 3.60 -30.13
C ASN A 994 -29.25 4.68 -31.18
N THR A 995 -28.30 4.43 -32.09
CA THR A 995 -27.93 5.28 -33.23
C THR A 995 -27.36 6.66 -32.89
N LYS A 996 -27.10 6.98 -31.62
CA LYS A 996 -26.39 8.21 -31.24
C LYS A 996 -25.00 8.24 -31.89
N SER A 997 -24.51 9.42 -32.23
CA SER A 997 -23.17 9.59 -32.79
C SER A 997 -22.10 9.27 -31.74
N ALA A 998 -21.17 8.37 -32.08
CA ALA A 998 -20.05 7.91 -31.25
C ALA A 998 -18.72 8.59 -31.64
N GLY A 999 -18.72 9.36 -32.72
CA GLY A 999 -17.53 10.07 -33.17
C GLY A 999 -17.82 11.00 -34.34
N VAL A 1000 -16.94 11.96 -34.54
CA VAL A 1000 -17.00 12.99 -35.57
C VAL A 1000 -15.77 12.90 -36.46
N VAL A 1001 -15.97 13.05 -37.77
CA VAL A 1001 -14.90 13.23 -38.75
C VAL A 1001 -15.00 14.65 -39.32
N TYR A 1002 -13.87 15.34 -39.43
CA TYR A 1002 -13.78 16.66 -40.06
C TYR A 1002 -12.76 16.63 -41.19
N ASP A 1003 -13.14 17.16 -42.36
CA ASP A 1003 -12.32 17.22 -43.57
C ASP A 1003 -12.35 18.63 -44.17
N GLY A 1004 -11.58 19.55 -43.58
CA GLY A 1004 -11.60 20.97 -43.90
C GLY A 1004 -10.22 21.59 -44.06
N ASP A 1005 -9.97 22.68 -43.35
CA ASP A 1005 -8.67 23.35 -43.26
C ASP A 1005 -7.60 22.48 -42.57
N TYR A 1006 -8.05 21.54 -41.74
CA TYR A 1006 -7.30 20.41 -41.24
C TYR A 1006 -8.19 19.15 -41.24
N GLN A 1007 -7.61 17.98 -40.97
CA GLN A 1007 -8.35 16.72 -40.88
C GLN A 1007 -8.40 16.21 -39.44
N SER A 1008 -9.55 15.74 -38.97
CA SER A 1008 -9.63 15.12 -37.64
C SER A 1008 -10.64 13.98 -37.52
N ILE A 1009 -10.36 13.11 -36.55
CA ILE A 1009 -11.25 12.07 -36.05
C ILE A 1009 -11.35 12.24 -34.53
N ILE A 1010 -12.56 12.45 -34.03
CA ILE A 1010 -12.84 12.59 -32.60
C ILE A 1010 -13.78 11.45 -32.18
N LEU A 1011 -13.39 10.68 -31.18
CA LEU A 1011 -14.12 9.52 -30.67
C LEU A 1011 -14.65 9.84 -29.27
N GLY A 1012 -15.96 9.67 -29.04
CA GLY A 1012 -16.59 9.78 -27.71
C GLY A 1012 -16.42 8.51 -26.86
N PHE A 1013 -15.38 7.75 -27.13
CA PHE A 1013 -14.95 6.59 -26.37
C PHE A 1013 -13.42 6.44 -26.53
N PRO A 1014 -12.72 5.82 -25.58
CA PRO A 1014 -11.29 5.59 -25.67
C PRO A 1014 -10.93 4.52 -26.71
N PHE A 1015 -9.98 4.79 -27.60
CA PHE A 1015 -9.60 3.85 -28.65
C PHE A 1015 -8.95 2.58 -28.09
N GLU A 1016 -8.14 2.72 -27.05
CA GLU A 1016 -7.43 1.64 -26.36
C GLU A 1016 -8.37 0.60 -25.73
N THR A 1017 -9.65 0.95 -25.51
CA THR A 1017 -10.64 0.06 -24.90
C THR A 1017 -11.36 -0.85 -25.89
N LEU A 1018 -11.10 -0.71 -27.20
CA LEU A 1018 -11.58 -1.67 -28.21
C LEU A 1018 -11.10 -3.08 -27.85
N LYS A 1019 -12.00 -4.06 -27.83
CA LYS A 1019 -11.77 -5.37 -27.19
C LYS A 1019 -10.66 -6.19 -27.85
N THR A 1020 -10.45 -6.05 -29.15
CA THR A 1020 -9.48 -6.87 -29.90
C THR A 1020 -8.41 -6.00 -30.54
N LYS A 1021 -7.22 -6.58 -30.68
CA LYS A 1021 -6.11 -5.94 -31.39
C LYS A 1021 -6.43 -5.74 -32.87
N GLU A 1022 -7.16 -6.68 -33.45
CA GLU A 1022 -7.62 -6.66 -34.84
C GLU A 1022 -8.54 -5.46 -35.11
N ASP A 1023 -9.49 -5.19 -34.21
CA ASP A 1023 -10.41 -4.05 -34.31
C ASP A 1023 -9.65 -2.72 -34.23
N ARG A 1024 -8.70 -2.61 -33.28
CA ARG A 1024 -7.82 -1.44 -33.15
C ARG A 1024 -7.03 -1.20 -34.44
N ASN A 1025 -6.35 -2.24 -34.95
CA ASN A 1025 -5.55 -2.15 -36.17
C ASN A 1025 -6.40 -1.75 -37.39
N ASP A 1026 -7.58 -2.34 -37.54
CA ASP A 1026 -8.47 -2.06 -38.67
C ASP A 1026 -9.06 -0.65 -38.63
N LEU A 1027 -9.49 -0.17 -37.45
CA LEU A 1027 -9.97 1.21 -37.29
C LEU A 1027 -8.85 2.22 -37.56
N MET A 1028 -7.66 2.00 -37.00
CA MET A 1028 -6.50 2.88 -37.21
C MET A 1028 -6.09 2.93 -38.70
N ASN A 1029 -6.10 1.79 -39.40
CA ASN A 1029 -5.86 1.72 -40.85
C ASN A 1029 -6.84 2.59 -41.64
N LYS A 1030 -8.11 2.59 -41.27
CA LYS A 1030 -9.12 3.42 -41.94
C LYS A 1030 -8.91 4.90 -41.67
N ILE A 1031 -8.53 5.28 -40.45
CA ILE A 1031 -8.18 6.66 -40.10
C ILE A 1031 -7.00 7.14 -40.95
N PHE A 1032 -5.90 6.38 -41.05
CA PHE A 1032 -4.74 6.78 -41.85
C PHE A 1032 -5.00 6.78 -43.36
N ARG A 1033 -5.89 5.92 -43.87
CA ARG A 1033 -6.37 6.00 -45.26
C ARG A 1033 -7.14 7.29 -45.54
N PHE A 1034 -7.88 7.80 -44.57
CA PHE A 1034 -8.55 9.09 -44.68
C PHE A 1034 -7.55 10.25 -44.67
N PHE A 1035 -6.59 10.23 -43.75
CA PHE A 1035 -5.53 11.25 -43.66
C PHE A 1035 -4.58 11.31 -44.87
N ASN A 1036 -4.56 10.29 -45.73
CA ASN A 1036 -3.71 10.26 -46.92
C ASN A 1036 -4.46 10.58 -48.23
N LYS A 1037 -5.75 10.95 -48.15
CA LYS A 1037 -6.49 11.53 -49.27
C LYS A 1037 -6.18 13.01 -49.37
#